data_AF-A0A1C7PED5-F1
#
_entry.id   AF-A0A1C7PED5-F1
#
_cell.length_a   1.000
_cell.length_b   1.000
_cell.length_c   1.000
_cell.angle_alpha   90.00
_cell.angle_beta   90.00
_cell.angle_gamma   90.00
#
_symmetry.space_group_name_H-M   'P 1'
#
loop_
_entity.id
_entity.type
_entity.pdbx_description
1 polymer ?
#
loop_
_entity_poly.entity_id
_entity_poly.type
_entity_poly.pdbx_seq_one_letter_code
_entity_poly.pdbx_strand_id
1 'polypeptide(L)'
;MQLSALTCLITLLPPATAGLEPSRPIPSIQAADTATLDEEEILRQYSIYTGLQLAAEIQHAIRHHVSQYLADPETIRQSLLDNLNKPMDSEQLDKESQRIYKLHKQALIAAEAERDKTFMQENAKRPGVVSLPIGIQYEVVPDPAGNNRQLEEMGCFICSTTIGRQLDKETEVTAIKFSNTPSGPPDFSDKLPNILQHTSALDNMPKGGEYIFYVPAALLSSSERKYIGNENAVIVYTFRHTDTDDELRHLRHLPFQIDANGHRQKYSELQGADMARDILLNKQRNEDMDIDPALVQKTCCGHLDSPIDLASLQHEYRNVISRYKTIHIARQTERDKRFLKENAAKPGVVILGNGIQYTVEKNPAGRNVPIIQAELVKRTSIDGTQLYYSGKITQSFNSLGRIMPGTVFSPGKVTAEEYDMPGLLGTDIARVASGRKWIFYIPFERLSEQNRKDMKDAWDDDCPAYIAHTFEADDNQSLADKDEDIEDDATAKPDEKENFLWDKDRTAESMARDEALFLRLNAMTPNVTVLPNGIQYSCITDPDGNNGSIKQVGIMSPYTLAGDSFLSHIHLDHQNTRADGKRIYTHPLIEPYIDTLPEAKKWFFCIPASLLDPADVDWYEQRIGAPLNYVLYILETDKKH
;
A
#
# COMPACT_ATOMS: atom_id res chain seq x y z
N MET A 1 -57.64 -32.08 50.23
CA MET A 1 -56.29 -32.37 50.75
C MET A 1 -55.34 -31.30 50.22
N GLN A 2 -54.78 -30.49 51.13
CA GLN A 2 -53.53 -29.70 51.08
C GLN A 2 -53.21 -28.88 49.79
N LEU A 3 -53.34 -27.54 49.80
CA LEU A 3 -52.31 -26.51 50.12
C LEU A 3 -51.01 -26.69 49.31
N SER A 4 -50.51 -25.75 48.50
CA SER A 4 -50.21 -24.31 48.76
C SER A 4 -50.13 -23.51 47.43
N ALA A 5 -50.77 -22.33 47.27
CA ALA A 5 -50.26 -20.95 47.49
C ALA A 5 -48.95 -20.64 46.70
N LEU A 6 -48.85 -19.69 45.74
CA LEU A 6 -48.99 -18.22 45.82
C LEU A 6 -48.96 -17.67 44.37
N THR A 7 -49.98 -17.04 43.79
CA THR A 7 -50.23 -15.58 43.69
C THR A 7 -49.05 -14.71 43.22
N CYS A 8 -49.12 -14.12 42.02
CA CYS A 8 -48.90 -12.68 41.83
C CYS A 8 -49.42 -12.13 40.50
N LEU A 9 -49.84 -10.87 40.58
CA LEU A 9 -50.63 -10.07 39.65
C LEU A 9 -50.04 -9.94 38.24
N ILE A 10 -50.94 -10.03 37.25
CA ILE A 10 -50.80 -9.46 35.92
C ILE A 10 -51.08 -7.96 36.02
N THR A 11 -50.06 -7.11 35.87
CA THR A 11 -50.21 -5.70 35.51
C THR A 11 -49.69 -5.50 34.09
N LEU A 12 -50.59 -5.07 33.22
CA LEU A 12 -50.34 -4.62 31.85
C LEU A 12 -49.29 -3.50 31.83
N LEU A 13 -48.15 -3.74 31.19
CA LEU A 13 -47.27 -2.71 30.65
C LEU A 13 -47.23 -2.91 29.12
N PRO A 14 -47.39 -1.84 28.31
CA PRO A 14 -47.28 -1.96 26.85
C PRO A 14 -45.82 -2.26 26.46
N PRO A 15 -45.59 -2.89 25.30
CA PRO A 15 -44.24 -3.17 24.82
C PRO A 15 -43.49 -1.85 24.62
N ALA A 16 -42.29 -1.75 25.20
CA ALA A 16 -41.36 -0.70 24.89
C ALA A 16 -40.92 -0.84 23.42
N THR A 17 -41.65 -0.21 22.52
CA THR A 17 -41.12 0.18 21.22
C THR A 17 -40.03 1.21 21.49
N ALA A 18 -38.77 0.77 21.44
CA ALA A 18 -37.64 1.66 21.23
C ALA A 18 -37.85 2.30 19.85
N GLY A 19 -38.56 3.43 19.83
CA GLY A 19 -38.66 4.26 18.65
C GLY A 19 -37.26 4.77 18.34
N LEU A 20 -36.72 4.37 17.20
CA LEU A 20 -35.65 5.10 16.53
C LEU A 20 -36.12 6.56 16.43
N GLU A 21 -35.49 7.46 17.18
CA GLU A 21 -35.67 8.90 16.98
C GLU A 21 -35.36 9.21 15.51
N PRO A 22 -36.19 10.02 14.82
CA PRO A 22 -35.86 10.46 13.48
C PRO A 22 -34.48 11.13 13.48
N SER A 23 -33.69 10.86 12.44
CA SER A 23 -32.34 11.41 12.22
C SER A 23 -32.27 12.86 12.69
N ARG A 24 -31.47 13.13 13.72
CA ARG A 24 -31.34 14.48 14.27
C ARG A 24 -30.77 15.37 13.17
N PRO A 25 -31.42 16.51 12.85
CA PRO A 25 -30.86 17.44 11.89
C PRO A 25 -29.49 17.88 12.42
N ILE A 26 -28.52 17.95 11.51
CA ILE A 26 -27.20 18.52 11.79
C ILE A 26 -27.46 19.88 12.47
N PRO A 27 -26.85 20.16 13.63
CA PRO A 27 -26.99 21.45 14.29
C PRO A 27 -26.52 22.54 13.33
N SER A 28 -27.48 23.18 12.67
CA SER A 28 -27.19 24.28 11.75
C SER A 28 -26.64 25.43 12.58
N ILE A 29 -25.56 26.04 12.11
CA ILE A 29 -25.14 27.33 12.62
C ILE A 29 -26.30 28.28 12.32
N GLN A 30 -27.09 28.65 13.34
CA GLN A 30 -28.03 29.76 13.21
C GLN A 30 -27.23 30.92 12.63
N ALA A 31 -27.75 31.57 11.59
CA ALA A 31 -27.12 32.69 10.88
C ALA A 31 -26.94 33.95 11.76
N ALA A 32 -26.43 33.79 12.97
CA ALA A 32 -25.77 34.81 13.74
C ALA A 32 -24.47 35.13 13.00
N ASP A 33 -24.23 36.42 12.74
CA ASP A 33 -22.96 36.89 12.23
C ASP A 33 -21.84 36.33 13.10
N THR A 34 -21.05 35.40 12.55
CA THR A 34 -19.94 34.76 13.25
C THR A 34 -18.90 35.78 13.73
N ALA A 35 -18.98 37.04 13.31
CA ALA A 35 -18.22 38.18 13.82
C ALA A 35 -18.55 38.56 15.28
N THR A 36 -19.69 38.11 15.82
CA THR A 36 -20.18 38.49 17.16
C THR A 36 -20.10 37.40 18.21
N LEU A 37 -19.74 36.17 17.81
CA LEU A 37 -19.62 35.06 18.76
C LEU A 37 -18.43 35.29 19.70
N ASP A 38 -18.62 35.03 20.99
CA ASP A 38 -17.53 35.04 21.97
C ASP A 38 -16.62 33.80 21.80
N GLU A 39 -15.52 33.79 22.54
CA GLU A 39 -14.51 32.72 22.48
C GLU A 39 -15.06 31.36 22.93
N GLU A 40 -15.90 31.32 23.98
CA GLU A 40 -16.47 30.08 24.51
C GLU A 40 -17.43 29.43 23.49
N GLU A 41 -18.23 30.23 22.80
CA GLU A 41 -19.12 29.75 21.76
C GLU A 41 -18.35 29.25 20.53
N ILE A 42 -17.23 29.88 20.17
CA ILE A 42 -16.34 29.35 19.11
C ILE A 42 -15.76 27.99 19.50
N LEU A 43 -15.29 27.82 20.74
CA LEU A 43 -14.77 26.53 21.22
C LEU A 43 -15.89 25.46 21.25
N ARG A 44 -17.10 25.84 21.67
CA ARG A 44 -18.27 24.94 21.66
C ARG A 44 -18.65 24.50 20.25
N GLN A 45 -18.76 25.43 19.30
CA GLN A 45 -19.07 25.10 17.91
C GLN A 45 -17.96 24.28 17.25
N TYR A 46 -16.69 24.61 17.53
CA TYR A 46 -15.58 23.82 17.02
C TYR A 46 -15.58 22.40 17.60
N SER A 47 -15.94 22.21 18.88
CA SER A 47 -16.13 20.88 19.49
C SER A 47 -17.24 20.08 18.79
N ILE A 48 -18.34 20.72 18.39
CA ILE A 48 -19.40 20.10 17.59
C ILE A 48 -18.86 19.69 16.21
N TYR A 49 -18.17 20.61 15.52
CA TYR A 49 -17.53 20.34 14.24
C TYR A 49 -16.58 19.13 14.31
N THR A 50 -15.69 19.08 15.30
CA THR A 50 -14.77 17.95 15.52
C THR A 50 -15.53 16.64 15.75
N GLY A 51 -16.63 16.68 16.51
CA GLY A 51 -17.49 15.51 16.71
C GLY A 51 -18.17 15.01 15.43
N LEU A 52 -18.65 15.94 14.59
CA LEU A 52 -19.24 15.62 13.28
C LEU A 52 -18.18 15.06 12.30
N GLN A 53 -16.99 15.66 12.27
CA GLN A 53 -15.89 15.17 11.46
C GLN A 53 -15.48 13.74 11.87
N LEU A 54 -15.36 13.49 13.17
CA LEU A 54 -15.05 12.15 13.69
C LEU A 54 -16.15 11.13 13.35
N ALA A 55 -17.43 11.51 13.43
CA ALA A 55 -18.53 10.64 12.99
C ALA A 55 -18.44 10.30 11.49
N ALA A 56 -18.13 11.28 10.64
CA ALA A 56 -17.97 11.07 9.21
C ALA A 56 -16.81 10.10 8.89
N GLU A 57 -15.70 10.22 9.62
CA GLU A 57 -14.55 9.31 9.51
C GLU A 57 -14.90 7.89 9.93
N ILE A 58 -15.60 7.71 11.06
CA ILE A 58 -16.09 6.40 11.51
C ILE A 58 -17.07 5.80 10.48
N GLN A 59 -17.98 6.59 9.92
CA GLN A 59 -18.89 6.14 8.87
C GLN A 59 -18.14 5.69 7.61
N HIS A 60 -17.09 6.41 7.22
CA HIS A 60 -16.24 6.01 6.11
C HIS A 60 -15.52 4.69 6.41
N ALA A 61 -14.92 4.57 7.59
CA ALA A 61 -14.25 3.36 8.04
C ALA A 61 -15.19 2.15 8.08
N ILE A 62 -16.39 2.29 8.64
CA ILE A 62 -17.42 1.24 8.63
C ILE A 62 -17.73 0.84 7.20
N ARG A 63 -17.99 1.80 6.29
CA ARG A 63 -18.25 1.49 4.87
C ARG A 63 -17.10 0.72 4.23
N HIS A 64 -15.86 1.11 4.51
CA HIS A 64 -14.67 0.41 4.04
C HIS A 64 -14.60 -1.03 4.57
N HIS A 65 -14.85 -1.26 5.86
CA HIS A 65 -14.86 -2.62 6.42
C HIS A 65 -16.01 -3.49 5.88
N VAL A 66 -17.17 -2.89 5.63
CA VAL A 66 -18.30 -3.58 5.01
C VAL A 66 -17.99 -3.94 3.55
N SER A 67 -17.39 -3.04 2.77
CA SER A 67 -17.12 -3.27 1.35
C SER A 67 -15.95 -4.23 1.13
N GLN A 68 -14.86 -4.08 1.89
CA GLN A 68 -13.64 -4.86 1.68
C GLN A 68 -13.68 -6.19 2.41
N TYR A 69 -14.15 -6.20 3.65
CA TYR A 69 -14.06 -7.36 4.54
C TYR A 69 -15.42 -7.96 4.86
N LEU A 70 -16.49 -7.52 4.20
CA LEU A 70 -17.86 -8.01 4.43
C LEU A 70 -18.24 -7.98 5.91
N ALA A 71 -17.78 -6.99 6.65
CA ALA A 71 -18.16 -6.82 8.05
C ALA A 71 -19.66 -6.53 8.18
N ASP A 72 -20.21 -6.68 9.38
CA ASP A 72 -21.56 -6.27 9.70
C ASP A 72 -21.54 -4.85 10.28
N PRO A 73 -22.10 -3.84 9.58
CA PRO A 73 -21.99 -2.45 10.00
C PRO A 73 -22.65 -2.22 11.37
N GLU A 74 -23.75 -2.91 11.64
CA GLU A 74 -24.48 -2.72 12.90
C GLU A 74 -23.72 -3.32 14.08
N THR A 75 -23.11 -4.49 13.89
CA THR A 75 -22.22 -5.10 14.89
C THR A 75 -21.00 -4.22 15.16
N ILE A 76 -20.41 -3.59 14.14
CA ILE A 76 -19.32 -2.62 14.33
C ILE A 76 -19.80 -1.44 15.18
N ARG A 77 -20.93 -0.82 14.83
CA ARG A 77 -21.49 0.33 15.58
C ARG A 77 -21.80 -0.04 17.02
N GLN A 78 -22.49 -1.16 17.25
CA GLN A 78 -22.85 -1.60 18.59
C GLN A 78 -21.60 -1.86 19.44
N SER A 79 -20.61 -2.57 18.88
CA SER A 79 -19.36 -2.83 19.59
C SER A 79 -18.57 -1.54 19.87
N LEU A 80 -18.54 -0.59 18.95
CA LEU A 80 -17.95 0.73 19.17
C LEU A 80 -18.61 1.44 20.36
N LEU A 81 -19.93 1.54 20.35
CA LEU A 81 -20.70 2.18 21.43
C LEU A 81 -20.50 1.46 22.77
N ASP A 82 -20.47 0.12 22.76
CA ASP A 82 -20.28 -0.69 23.95
C ASP A 82 -18.87 -0.55 24.56
N ASN A 83 -17.86 -0.20 23.77
CA ASN A 83 -16.47 -0.10 24.20
C ASN A 83 -15.96 1.34 24.41
N LEU A 84 -16.71 2.34 23.96
CA LEU A 84 -16.32 3.76 23.99
C LEU A 84 -15.95 4.32 25.38
N ASN A 85 -16.41 3.69 26.45
CA ASN A 85 -16.15 4.11 27.84
C ASN A 85 -15.47 3.01 28.67
N LYS A 86 -14.98 1.94 28.04
CA LYS A 86 -14.33 0.83 28.74
C LYS A 86 -12.80 1.01 28.68
N PRO A 87 -12.08 0.77 29.78
CA PRO A 87 -10.64 0.61 29.69
C PRO A 87 -10.34 -0.62 28.83
N MET A 88 -9.46 -0.46 27.86
CA MET A 88 -9.06 -1.53 26.95
C MET A 88 -7.58 -1.83 27.12
N ASP A 89 -7.25 -3.13 27.18
CA ASP A 89 -5.88 -3.59 27.06
C ASP A 89 -5.49 -3.60 25.57
N SER A 90 -4.70 -2.60 25.17
CA SER A 90 -4.28 -2.42 23.78
C SER A 90 -3.50 -3.62 23.25
N GLU A 91 -2.62 -4.21 24.05
CA GLU A 91 -1.78 -5.33 23.60
C GLU A 91 -2.64 -6.59 23.38
N GLN A 92 -3.59 -6.84 24.28
CA GLN A 92 -4.53 -7.95 24.13
C GLN A 92 -5.43 -7.75 22.90
N LEU A 93 -5.95 -6.53 22.71
CA LEU A 93 -6.78 -6.21 21.55
C LEU A 93 -6.00 -6.40 20.25
N ASP A 94 -4.76 -5.91 20.15
CA ASP A 94 -3.95 -6.03 18.94
C ASP A 94 -3.69 -7.50 18.59
N LYS A 95 -3.35 -8.32 19.58
CA LYS A 95 -3.14 -9.77 19.39
C LYS A 95 -4.40 -10.45 18.88
N GLU A 96 -5.55 -10.14 19.48
CA GLU A 96 -6.83 -10.75 19.09
C GLU A 96 -7.31 -10.24 17.72
N SER A 97 -7.16 -8.94 17.44
CA SER A 97 -7.42 -8.32 16.14
C SER A 97 -6.61 -8.97 15.04
N GLN A 98 -5.30 -9.16 15.22
CA GLN A 98 -4.45 -9.85 14.25
C GLN A 98 -4.88 -11.31 14.01
N ARG A 99 -5.21 -12.02 15.10
CA ARG A 99 -5.65 -13.42 15.03
C ARG A 99 -6.97 -13.55 14.28
N ILE A 100 -7.99 -12.77 14.65
CA ILE A 100 -9.32 -12.84 14.02
C ILE A 100 -9.27 -12.28 12.59
N TYR A 101 -8.49 -11.23 12.32
CA TYR A 101 -8.27 -10.75 10.96
C TYR A 101 -7.74 -11.86 10.05
N LYS A 102 -6.70 -12.61 10.48
CA LYS A 102 -6.15 -13.73 9.71
C LYS A 102 -7.20 -14.82 9.45
N LEU A 103 -7.95 -15.23 10.47
CA LEU A 103 -8.98 -16.25 10.33
C LEU A 103 -10.13 -15.80 9.42
N HIS A 104 -10.60 -14.58 9.61
CA HIS A 104 -11.67 -13.99 8.80
C HIS A 104 -11.23 -13.83 7.34
N LYS A 105 -10.01 -13.34 7.10
CA LYS A 105 -9.43 -13.24 5.76
C LYS A 105 -9.30 -14.61 5.10
N GLN A 106 -8.83 -15.64 5.79
CA GLN A 106 -8.77 -17.00 5.23
C GLN A 106 -10.16 -17.55 4.88
N ALA A 107 -11.16 -17.30 5.72
CA ALA A 107 -12.55 -17.70 5.46
C ALA A 107 -13.13 -16.96 4.24
N LEU A 108 -12.83 -15.66 4.10
CA LEU A 108 -13.19 -14.86 2.92
C LEU A 108 -12.61 -15.46 1.64
N ILE A 109 -11.31 -15.73 1.63
CA ILE A 109 -10.61 -16.30 0.47
C ILE A 109 -11.20 -17.65 0.07
N ALA A 110 -11.43 -18.54 1.05
CA ALA A 110 -12.01 -19.85 0.78
C ALA A 110 -13.44 -19.76 0.23
N ALA A 111 -14.27 -18.87 0.78
CA ALA A 111 -15.64 -18.63 0.32
C ALA A 111 -15.66 -17.99 -1.08
N GLU A 112 -14.79 -17.01 -1.34
CA GLU A 112 -14.64 -16.37 -2.65
C GLU A 112 -14.17 -17.37 -3.70
N ALA A 113 -13.21 -18.25 -3.38
CA ALA A 113 -12.70 -19.27 -4.30
C ALA A 113 -13.79 -20.29 -4.73
N GLU A 114 -14.56 -20.83 -3.79
CA GLU A 114 -15.62 -21.80 -4.14
C GLU A 114 -16.78 -21.14 -4.90
N ARG A 115 -17.10 -19.89 -4.56
CA ARG A 115 -18.09 -19.09 -5.28
C ARG A 115 -17.61 -18.78 -6.69
N ASP A 116 -16.38 -18.33 -6.87
CA ASP A 116 -15.81 -17.97 -8.17
C ASP A 116 -15.72 -19.20 -9.07
N LYS A 117 -15.41 -20.36 -8.52
CA LYS A 117 -15.46 -21.64 -9.24
C LYS A 117 -16.89 -21.94 -9.72
N THR A 118 -17.89 -21.80 -8.84
CA THR A 118 -19.31 -21.98 -9.22
C THR A 118 -19.75 -20.96 -10.26
N PHE A 119 -19.35 -19.70 -10.08
CA PHE A 119 -19.61 -18.61 -11.00
C PHE A 119 -19.06 -18.93 -12.39
N MET A 120 -17.79 -19.32 -12.51
CA MET A 120 -17.19 -19.67 -13.80
C MET A 120 -17.90 -20.86 -14.46
N GLN A 121 -18.32 -21.87 -13.69
CA GLN A 121 -19.06 -23.02 -14.21
C GLN A 121 -20.43 -22.64 -14.77
N GLU A 122 -21.17 -21.77 -14.09
CA GLU A 122 -22.47 -21.29 -14.57
C GLU A 122 -22.34 -20.24 -15.68
N ASN A 123 -21.33 -19.36 -15.59
CA ASN A 123 -21.06 -18.32 -16.57
C ASN A 123 -20.71 -18.92 -17.94
N ALA A 124 -19.97 -20.03 -17.98
CA ALA A 124 -19.69 -20.78 -19.20
C ALA A 124 -20.94 -21.28 -19.95
N LYS A 125 -22.07 -21.43 -19.25
CA LYS A 125 -23.35 -21.89 -19.82
C LYS A 125 -24.19 -20.73 -20.36
N ARG A 126 -23.83 -19.48 -20.06
CA ARG A 126 -24.61 -18.31 -20.48
C ARG A 126 -24.48 -18.11 -22.01
N PRO A 127 -25.59 -17.85 -22.71
CA PRO A 127 -25.54 -17.47 -24.12
C PRO A 127 -24.66 -16.23 -24.31
N GLY A 128 -23.79 -16.23 -25.32
CA GLY A 128 -22.87 -15.12 -25.61
C GLY A 128 -21.54 -15.16 -24.87
N VAL A 129 -21.39 -16.05 -23.88
CA VAL A 129 -20.10 -16.29 -23.21
C VAL A 129 -19.31 -17.36 -23.96
N VAL A 130 -18.06 -17.05 -24.29
CA VAL A 130 -17.12 -17.96 -24.92
C VAL A 130 -16.08 -18.39 -23.89
N SER A 131 -15.88 -19.71 -23.74
CA SER A 131 -14.86 -20.27 -22.85
C SER A 131 -13.62 -20.66 -23.65
N LEU A 132 -12.46 -20.13 -23.25
CA LEU A 132 -11.15 -20.46 -23.81
C LEU A 132 -10.57 -21.72 -23.15
N PRO A 133 -9.74 -22.53 -23.85
CA PRO A 133 -9.11 -23.72 -23.29
C PRO A 133 -8.27 -23.48 -22.03
N ILE A 134 -7.74 -22.26 -21.88
CA ILE A 134 -6.95 -21.83 -20.72
C ILE A 134 -7.81 -21.45 -19.51
N GLY A 135 -9.14 -21.57 -19.58
CA GLY A 135 -10.06 -21.30 -18.46
C GLY A 135 -10.55 -19.86 -18.35
N ILE A 136 -10.07 -18.97 -19.22
CA ILE A 136 -10.61 -17.61 -19.39
C ILE A 136 -11.98 -17.70 -20.09
N GLN A 137 -12.92 -16.85 -19.69
CA GLN A 137 -14.19 -16.68 -20.40
C GLN A 137 -14.33 -15.24 -20.84
N TYR A 138 -14.99 -15.00 -21.98
CA TYR A 138 -15.29 -13.64 -22.42
C TYR A 138 -16.69 -13.52 -23.00
N GLU A 139 -17.23 -12.31 -22.95
CA GLU A 139 -18.51 -11.91 -23.54
C GLU A 139 -18.30 -10.65 -24.37
N VAL A 140 -18.86 -10.64 -25.58
CA VAL A 140 -18.87 -9.46 -26.46
C VAL A 140 -20.28 -8.91 -26.50
N VAL A 141 -20.47 -7.71 -25.95
CA VAL A 141 -21.76 -7.04 -25.87
C VAL A 141 -21.88 -6.04 -27.03
N PRO A 142 -22.82 -6.22 -27.98
CA PRO A 142 -23.01 -5.28 -29.07
C PRO A 142 -23.55 -3.93 -28.57
N ASP A 143 -23.04 -2.83 -29.12
CA ASP A 143 -23.64 -1.51 -28.95
C ASP A 143 -24.98 -1.44 -29.71
N PRO A 144 -26.12 -1.19 -29.04
CA PRO A 144 -27.41 -1.02 -29.69
C PRO A 144 -27.44 0.16 -30.68
N ALA A 145 -26.55 1.16 -30.54
CA ALA A 145 -26.40 2.26 -31.48
C ALA A 145 -25.52 1.93 -32.70
N GLY A 146 -24.93 0.73 -32.74
CA GLY A 146 -24.14 0.24 -33.86
C GLY A 146 -22.69 0.72 -33.89
N ASN A 147 -22.19 1.40 -32.84
CA ASN A 147 -20.79 1.81 -32.76
C ASN A 147 -19.87 0.67 -32.26
N ASN A 148 -20.03 -0.53 -32.82
CA ASN A 148 -19.21 -1.68 -32.48
C ASN A 148 -17.76 -1.45 -32.96
N ARG A 149 -16.83 -1.70 -32.06
CA ARG A 149 -15.38 -1.50 -32.22
C ARG A 149 -14.65 -2.82 -32.01
N GLN A 150 -13.44 -2.93 -32.53
CA GLN A 150 -12.51 -3.98 -32.11
C GLN A 150 -12.03 -3.70 -30.69
N LEU A 151 -11.49 -4.72 -30.01
CA LEU A 151 -11.02 -4.56 -28.63
C LEU A 151 -9.93 -3.49 -28.53
N GLU A 152 -9.02 -3.42 -29.49
CA GLU A 152 -7.89 -2.48 -29.55
C GLU A 152 -8.36 -1.03 -29.78
N GLU A 153 -9.59 -0.85 -30.25
CA GLU A 153 -10.23 0.46 -30.47
C GLU A 153 -10.99 0.96 -29.22
N MET A 154 -10.96 0.23 -28.10
CA MET A 154 -11.60 0.64 -26.84
C MET A 154 -10.85 1.78 -26.15
N GLY A 155 -11.58 2.62 -25.40
CA GLY A 155 -11.12 3.87 -24.80
C GLY A 155 -10.79 3.79 -23.29
N CYS A 156 -11.31 2.78 -22.60
CA CYS A 156 -11.04 2.55 -21.17
C CYS A 156 -11.32 1.10 -20.75
N PHE A 157 -10.88 0.74 -19.54
CA PHE A 157 -11.29 -0.49 -18.86
C PHE A 157 -11.47 -0.33 -17.36
N ILE A 158 -12.24 -1.24 -16.76
CA ILE A 158 -12.42 -1.41 -15.31
C ILE A 158 -11.99 -2.83 -14.90
N CYS A 159 -11.29 -2.94 -13.77
CA CYS A 159 -11.07 -4.21 -13.07
C CYS A 159 -12.03 -4.34 -11.89
N SER A 160 -12.72 -5.47 -11.80
CA SER A 160 -13.60 -5.80 -10.68
C SER A 160 -13.54 -7.28 -10.33
N THR A 161 -14.20 -7.67 -9.25
CA THR A 161 -14.47 -9.06 -8.90
C THR A 161 -15.80 -9.51 -9.50
N THR A 162 -16.08 -10.81 -9.47
CA THR A 162 -17.35 -11.37 -9.95
C THR A 162 -18.60 -10.93 -9.14
N ILE A 163 -18.43 -10.27 -7.99
CA ILE A 163 -19.51 -9.62 -7.22
C ILE A 163 -19.62 -8.11 -7.48
N GLY A 164 -18.82 -7.57 -8.41
CA GLY A 164 -18.80 -6.14 -8.72
C GLY A 164 -18.04 -5.30 -7.69
N ARG A 165 -17.24 -5.90 -6.78
CA ARG A 165 -16.24 -5.15 -5.99
C ARG A 165 -15.18 -4.64 -6.96
N GLN A 166 -15.09 -3.33 -7.13
CA GLN A 166 -14.01 -2.70 -7.90
C GLN A 166 -12.69 -2.91 -7.16
N LEU A 167 -11.64 -3.24 -7.90
CA LEU A 167 -10.31 -3.43 -7.32
C LEU A 167 -9.58 -2.08 -7.33
N ASP A 168 -9.24 -1.57 -6.15
CA ASP A 168 -8.47 -0.34 -6.01
C ASP A 168 -7.03 -0.59 -6.49
N LYS A 169 -6.66 0.02 -7.62
CA LYS A 169 -5.26 0.43 -7.80
C LYS A 169 -5.11 1.70 -6.97
N GLU A 170 -4.14 1.72 -6.08
CA GLU A 170 -3.94 2.62 -4.93
C GLU A 170 -3.83 4.14 -5.21
N THR A 171 -4.28 4.63 -6.35
CA THR A 171 -4.34 6.07 -6.67
C THR A 171 -5.58 6.35 -7.49
N GLU A 172 -6.58 6.97 -6.84
CA GLU A 172 -7.77 7.61 -7.42
C GLU A 172 -8.59 6.76 -8.40
N VAL A 173 -9.84 6.48 -8.04
CA VAL A 173 -10.98 6.06 -8.88
C VAL A 173 -10.66 6.04 -10.39
N THR A 174 -10.05 4.97 -10.91
CA THR A 174 -9.63 4.97 -12.30
C THR A 174 -10.28 3.83 -13.04
N ALA A 175 -11.41 4.15 -13.66
CA ALA A 175 -11.51 3.85 -15.07
C ALA A 175 -10.21 4.37 -15.71
N ILE A 176 -9.35 3.46 -16.17
CA ILE A 176 -8.10 3.88 -16.79
C ILE A 176 -8.48 4.43 -18.16
N LYS A 177 -8.64 5.74 -18.25
CA LYS A 177 -8.81 6.46 -19.52
C LYS A 177 -7.51 6.36 -20.29
N PHE A 178 -7.56 5.90 -21.54
CA PHE A 178 -6.38 5.94 -22.39
C PHE A 178 -6.15 7.39 -22.81
N SER A 179 -5.04 7.99 -22.40
CA SER A 179 -4.70 9.35 -22.84
C SER A 179 -4.57 9.36 -24.36
N ASN A 180 -5.43 10.12 -25.04
CA ASN A 180 -5.27 10.44 -26.46
C ASN A 180 -4.08 11.39 -26.61
N THR A 181 -2.85 10.86 -26.67
CA THR A 181 -1.72 11.65 -27.16
C THR A 181 -1.84 11.81 -28.68
N PRO A 182 -1.40 12.93 -29.29
CA PRO A 182 -1.52 13.19 -30.73
C PRO A 182 -0.75 12.22 -31.65
N SER A 183 -0.12 11.18 -31.11
CA SER A 183 0.87 10.32 -31.77
C SER A 183 0.36 8.94 -32.22
N GLY A 184 -0.94 8.63 -32.09
CA GLY A 184 -1.53 7.37 -32.59
C GLY A 184 -2.54 6.75 -31.63
N PRO A 185 -3.23 5.66 -32.03
CA PRO A 185 -4.07 4.89 -31.13
C PRO A 185 -3.26 4.42 -29.91
N PRO A 186 -3.86 4.36 -28.71
CA PRO A 186 -3.13 3.99 -27.50
C PRO A 186 -2.51 2.60 -27.66
N ASP A 187 -1.23 2.45 -27.27
CA ASP A 187 -0.61 1.13 -27.21
C ASP A 187 -1.38 0.27 -26.20
N PHE A 188 -1.97 -0.80 -26.72
CA PHE A 188 -2.91 -1.69 -26.04
C PHE A 188 -2.17 -2.88 -25.40
N SER A 189 -0.93 -3.13 -25.84
CA SER A 189 -0.12 -4.28 -25.43
C SER A 189 0.19 -4.23 -23.93
N ASP A 190 0.69 -3.13 -23.38
CA ASP A 190 1.05 -3.02 -21.95
C ASP A 190 -0.12 -3.09 -20.94
N LYS A 191 -1.38 -3.26 -21.38
CA LYS A 191 -2.59 -2.97 -20.57
C LYS A 191 -3.55 -4.12 -20.41
N LEU A 192 -3.54 -5.09 -21.33
CA LEU A 192 -4.17 -6.39 -21.09
C LEU A 192 -3.31 -7.17 -20.09
N PRO A 193 -3.90 -8.04 -19.26
CA PRO A 193 -3.12 -9.08 -18.62
C PRO A 193 -2.19 -9.76 -19.62
N ASN A 194 -0.94 -10.05 -19.25
CA ASN A 194 0.03 -10.67 -20.16
C ASN A 194 -0.53 -11.94 -20.82
N ILE A 195 -1.36 -12.68 -20.07
CA ILE A 195 -2.06 -13.88 -20.55
C ILE A 195 -3.07 -13.59 -21.68
N LEU A 196 -3.64 -12.38 -21.71
CA LEU A 196 -4.55 -11.91 -22.76
C LEU A 196 -3.81 -11.28 -23.95
N GLN A 197 -2.61 -10.73 -23.77
CA GLN A 197 -1.84 -10.11 -24.86
C GLN A 197 -1.34 -11.11 -25.92
N HIS A 198 -1.16 -12.38 -25.54
CA HIS A 198 -0.50 -13.39 -26.37
C HIS A 198 -1.42 -14.54 -26.81
N THR A 199 -2.73 -14.38 -26.67
CA THR A 199 -3.69 -15.41 -27.05
C THR A 199 -4.31 -15.12 -28.42
N SER A 200 -4.02 -15.99 -29.39
CA SER A 200 -4.65 -15.96 -30.73
C SER A 200 -6.16 -16.16 -30.71
N ALA A 201 -6.72 -16.56 -29.55
CA ALA A 201 -8.16 -16.67 -29.38
C ALA A 201 -8.88 -15.30 -29.38
N LEU A 202 -8.15 -14.19 -29.21
CA LEU A 202 -8.72 -12.83 -29.27
C LEU A 202 -8.78 -12.27 -30.69
N ASP A 203 -7.88 -12.72 -31.59
CA ASP A 203 -7.73 -12.21 -32.96
C ASP A 203 -9.02 -12.30 -33.81
N ASN A 204 -9.95 -13.18 -33.44
CA ASN A 204 -11.19 -13.44 -34.16
C ASN A 204 -12.45 -12.99 -33.40
N MET A 205 -12.32 -12.19 -32.34
CA MET A 205 -13.49 -11.69 -31.64
C MET A 205 -14.34 -10.78 -32.55
N PRO A 206 -15.68 -10.90 -32.53
CA PRO A 206 -16.54 -9.97 -33.24
C PRO A 206 -16.37 -8.56 -32.66
N LYS A 207 -16.64 -7.54 -33.48
CA LYS A 207 -16.70 -6.15 -32.99
C LYS A 207 -17.84 -6.00 -31.99
N GLY A 208 -17.58 -5.33 -30.86
CA GLY A 208 -18.55 -5.09 -29.79
C GLY A 208 -18.56 -3.64 -29.31
N GLY A 209 -19.58 -3.26 -28.56
CA GLY A 209 -19.61 -2.01 -27.80
C GLY A 209 -18.91 -2.11 -26.45
N GLU A 210 -18.90 -3.32 -25.88
CA GLU A 210 -18.24 -3.65 -24.62
C GLU A 210 -17.67 -5.08 -24.68
N TYR A 211 -16.51 -5.29 -24.07
CA TYR A 211 -15.90 -6.60 -23.88
C TYR A 211 -15.76 -6.90 -22.40
N ILE A 212 -16.19 -8.08 -21.97
CA ILE A 212 -16.07 -8.52 -20.57
C ILE A 212 -15.24 -9.79 -20.54
N PHE A 213 -14.12 -9.78 -19.82
CA PHE A 213 -13.26 -10.95 -19.59
C PHE A 213 -13.35 -11.40 -18.15
N TYR A 214 -13.56 -12.69 -17.95
CA TYR A 214 -13.51 -13.37 -16.66
C TYR A 214 -12.24 -14.20 -16.61
N VAL A 215 -11.24 -13.72 -15.86
CA VAL A 215 -9.89 -14.26 -15.82
C VAL A 215 -9.64 -14.89 -14.44
N PRO A 216 -9.41 -16.22 -14.36
CA PRO A 216 -8.94 -16.83 -13.13
C PRO A 216 -7.63 -16.19 -12.64
N ALA A 217 -7.59 -15.74 -11.39
CA ALA A 217 -6.42 -15.08 -10.83
C ALA A 217 -5.17 -15.96 -10.82
N ALA A 218 -5.34 -17.29 -10.81
CA ALA A 218 -4.25 -18.26 -10.95
C ALA A 218 -3.49 -18.16 -12.28
N LEU A 219 -4.08 -17.54 -13.31
CA LEU A 219 -3.45 -17.31 -14.62
C LEU A 219 -2.71 -15.98 -14.71
N LEU A 220 -2.85 -15.11 -13.70
CA LEU A 220 -2.18 -13.82 -13.65
C LEU A 220 -0.79 -13.97 -13.06
N SER A 221 0.16 -13.20 -13.58
CA SER A 221 1.52 -13.10 -13.04
C SER A 221 1.52 -12.52 -11.62
N SER A 222 2.61 -12.76 -10.87
CA SER A 222 2.73 -12.25 -9.51
C SER A 222 2.72 -10.71 -9.44
N SER A 223 3.24 -10.02 -10.47
CA SER A 223 3.16 -8.56 -10.58
C SER A 223 1.72 -8.07 -10.80
N GLU A 224 0.91 -8.79 -11.58
CA GLU A 224 -0.51 -8.47 -11.77
C GLU A 224 -1.32 -8.77 -10.51
N ARG A 225 -1.06 -9.90 -9.85
CA ARG A 225 -1.72 -10.29 -8.59
C ARG A 225 -1.40 -9.34 -7.44
N LYS A 226 -0.20 -8.74 -7.42
CA LYS A 226 0.21 -7.78 -6.40
C LYS A 226 -0.80 -6.63 -6.21
N TYR A 227 -1.38 -6.14 -7.31
CA TYR A 227 -2.33 -5.02 -7.30
C TYR A 227 -3.79 -5.45 -7.11
N ILE A 228 -4.06 -6.74 -7.27
CA ILE A 228 -5.40 -7.32 -7.25
C ILE A 228 -5.70 -7.94 -5.87
N GLY A 229 -4.66 -8.23 -5.09
CA GLY A 229 -4.77 -8.99 -3.86
C GLY A 229 -4.88 -10.49 -4.15
N ASN A 230 -4.21 -11.31 -3.33
CA ASN A 230 -4.24 -12.77 -3.47
C ASN A 230 -5.60 -13.37 -3.06
N GLU A 231 -6.53 -12.54 -2.59
CA GLU A 231 -7.83 -12.94 -2.10
C GLU A 231 -8.85 -13.30 -3.18
N ASN A 232 -8.71 -12.75 -4.39
CA ASN A 232 -9.69 -12.94 -5.47
C ASN A 232 -9.34 -14.17 -6.31
N ALA A 233 -10.30 -15.05 -6.59
CA ALA A 233 -10.07 -16.22 -7.44
C ALA A 233 -10.39 -15.95 -8.93
N VAL A 234 -11.29 -14.99 -9.23
CA VAL A 234 -11.60 -14.55 -10.60
C VAL A 234 -11.68 -13.03 -10.67
N ILE A 235 -11.05 -12.47 -11.70
CA ILE A 235 -10.99 -11.04 -12.00
C ILE A 235 -11.80 -10.76 -13.26
N VAL A 236 -12.59 -9.70 -13.22
CA VAL A 236 -13.43 -9.26 -14.32
C VAL A 236 -12.85 -7.99 -14.91
N TYR A 237 -12.46 -8.04 -16.18
CA TYR A 237 -12.02 -6.89 -16.95
C TYR A 237 -13.14 -6.47 -17.90
N THR A 238 -13.60 -5.22 -17.79
CA THR A 238 -14.65 -4.67 -18.65
C THR A 238 -14.07 -3.53 -19.48
N PHE A 239 -14.02 -3.69 -20.80
CA PHE A 239 -13.51 -2.69 -21.75
C PHE A 239 -14.66 -1.97 -22.45
N ARG A 240 -14.55 -0.64 -22.59
CA ARG A 240 -15.56 0.22 -23.21
C ARG A 240 -14.95 1.33 -24.05
N HIS A 241 -15.73 1.89 -24.96
CA HIS A 241 -15.33 3.01 -25.82
C HIS A 241 -15.57 4.40 -25.21
N THR A 242 -16.53 4.58 -24.30
CA THR A 242 -16.98 5.91 -23.85
C THR A 242 -16.28 6.46 -22.59
N ASP A 243 -16.25 7.79 -22.53
CA ASP A 243 -15.39 8.65 -21.68
C ASP A 243 -16.14 9.32 -20.51
N THR A 244 -17.40 8.93 -20.26
CA THR A 244 -18.23 9.56 -19.23
C THR A 244 -18.03 8.89 -17.87
N ASP A 245 -17.28 9.57 -16.99
CA ASP A 245 -16.92 9.17 -15.62
C ASP A 245 -18.13 8.79 -14.73
N ASP A 246 -19.34 9.23 -15.06
CA ASP A 246 -20.54 9.03 -14.24
C ASP A 246 -21.17 7.62 -14.39
N GLU A 247 -21.06 6.95 -15.55
CA GLU A 247 -21.67 5.62 -15.74
C GLU A 247 -20.79 4.45 -15.26
N LEU A 248 -19.51 4.71 -14.99
CA LEU A 248 -18.54 3.70 -14.54
C LEU A 248 -18.70 3.38 -13.04
N ARG A 249 -19.47 4.19 -12.31
CA ARG A 249 -19.70 4.10 -10.85
C ARG A 249 -20.85 3.18 -10.43
N HIS A 250 -21.52 2.53 -11.38
CA HIS A 250 -22.74 1.76 -11.11
C HIS A 250 -22.59 0.26 -11.46
N LEU A 251 -21.55 -0.39 -10.96
CA LEU A 251 -21.58 -1.84 -10.83
C LEU A 251 -22.43 -2.19 -9.59
N ARG A 252 -23.58 -2.82 -9.84
CA ARG A 252 -24.51 -3.25 -8.79
C ARG A 252 -23.81 -4.22 -7.86
N HIS A 253 -23.61 -3.81 -6.61
CA HIS A 253 -23.28 -4.73 -5.53
C HIS A 253 -24.40 -5.78 -5.42
N LEU A 254 -24.10 -7.03 -5.78
CA LEU A 254 -24.98 -8.12 -5.39
C LEU A 254 -24.79 -8.31 -3.88
N PRO A 255 -25.86 -8.26 -3.06
CA PRO A 255 -25.75 -8.50 -1.63
C PRO A 255 -25.28 -9.94 -1.42
N PHE A 256 -24.02 -10.10 -1.05
CA PHE A 256 -23.42 -11.39 -0.73
C PHE A 256 -23.45 -11.59 0.78
N GLN A 257 -24.08 -12.67 1.22
CA GLN A 257 -24.02 -13.14 2.60
C GLN A 257 -23.08 -14.35 2.64
N ILE A 258 -21.99 -14.23 3.40
CA ILE A 258 -21.19 -15.41 3.77
C ILE A 258 -21.88 -16.06 4.96
N ASP A 259 -22.12 -17.37 4.86
CA ASP A 259 -22.58 -18.21 5.97
C ASP A 259 -21.45 -18.51 6.99
N ALA A 260 -20.62 -17.50 7.29
CA ALA A 260 -19.50 -17.55 8.24
C ALA A 260 -19.84 -16.72 9.48
N ASN A 261 -21.06 -16.88 9.99
CA ASN A 261 -21.65 -16.02 11.02
C ASN A 261 -20.74 -15.85 12.25
N GLY A 262 -19.93 -16.86 12.62
CA GLY A 262 -19.00 -16.75 13.75
C GLY A 262 -17.80 -15.82 13.51
N HIS A 263 -17.10 -15.93 12.38
CA HIS A 263 -15.89 -15.15 12.11
C HIS A 263 -16.23 -13.71 11.71
N ARG A 264 -17.27 -13.53 10.88
CA ARG A 264 -17.76 -12.22 10.45
C ARG A 264 -18.21 -11.38 11.65
N GLN A 265 -19.01 -11.96 12.54
CA GLN A 265 -19.46 -11.27 13.75
C GLN A 265 -18.28 -10.88 14.63
N LYS A 266 -17.37 -11.82 14.93
CA LYS A 266 -16.20 -11.56 15.78
C LYS A 266 -15.28 -10.48 15.20
N TYR A 267 -15.06 -10.52 13.88
CA TYR A 267 -14.29 -9.48 13.20
C TYR A 267 -14.96 -8.11 13.32
N SER A 268 -16.28 -8.05 13.11
CA SER A 268 -17.08 -6.81 13.22
C SER A 268 -17.06 -6.25 14.65
N GLU A 269 -17.20 -7.11 15.66
CA GLU A 269 -17.05 -6.74 17.07
C GLU A 269 -15.67 -6.13 17.33
N LEU A 270 -14.60 -6.74 16.82
CA LEU A 270 -13.24 -6.24 17.01
C LEU A 270 -13.00 -4.91 16.31
N GLN A 271 -13.50 -4.70 15.09
CA GLN A 271 -13.36 -3.40 14.42
C GLN A 271 -14.06 -2.29 15.21
N GLY A 272 -15.24 -2.56 15.78
CA GLY A 272 -15.92 -1.59 16.65
C GLY A 272 -15.11 -1.26 17.90
N ALA A 273 -14.54 -2.28 18.55
CA ALA A 273 -13.68 -2.08 19.71
C ALA A 273 -12.40 -1.31 19.36
N ASP A 274 -11.76 -1.62 18.24
CA ASP A 274 -10.55 -0.94 17.75
C ASP A 274 -10.81 0.55 17.47
N MET A 275 -11.91 0.86 16.79
CA MET A 275 -12.34 2.23 16.57
C MET A 275 -12.64 2.97 17.89
N ALA A 276 -13.24 2.29 18.87
CA ALA A 276 -13.49 2.87 20.19
C ALA A 276 -12.18 3.20 20.93
N ARG A 277 -11.18 2.31 20.85
CA ARG A 277 -9.82 2.58 21.36
C ARG A 277 -9.22 3.81 20.69
N ASP A 278 -9.31 3.92 19.36
CA ASP A 278 -8.74 5.04 18.62
C ASP A 278 -9.41 6.37 19.03
N ILE A 279 -10.71 6.38 19.30
CA ILE A 279 -11.42 7.55 19.86
C ILE A 279 -10.92 7.88 21.26
N LEU A 280 -10.71 6.87 22.13
CA LEU A 280 -10.20 7.07 23.48
C LEU A 280 -8.77 7.61 23.50
N LEU A 281 -7.90 7.10 22.62
CA LEU A 281 -6.53 7.59 22.45
C LEU A 281 -6.53 9.03 21.91
N ASN A 282 -7.40 9.34 20.96
CA ASN A 282 -7.57 10.71 20.47
C ASN A 282 -8.11 11.64 21.56
N LYS A 283 -9.00 11.17 22.43
CA LYS A 283 -9.50 11.96 23.57
C LYS A 283 -8.37 12.35 24.53
N GLN A 284 -7.46 11.42 24.84
CA GLN A 284 -6.27 11.71 25.66
C GLN A 284 -5.33 12.71 24.97
N ARG A 285 -5.16 12.61 23.65
CA ARG A 285 -4.34 13.55 22.86
C ARG A 285 -4.97 14.94 22.75
N ASN A 286 -6.30 15.01 22.71
CA ASN A 286 -7.04 16.25 22.54
C ASN A 286 -7.27 17.01 23.86
N GLU A 287 -6.75 16.54 25.00
CA GLU A 287 -6.78 17.31 26.25
C GLU A 287 -6.14 18.70 26.08
N ASP A 288 -5.22 18.84 25.12
CA ASP A 288 -4.53 20.10 24.80
C ASP A 288 -5.25 20.99 23.77
N MET A 289 -6.34 20.51 23.15
CA MET A 289 -7.03 21.19 22.05
C MET A 289 -8.06 22.25 22.48
N ASP A 290 -8.13 22.67 23.75
CA ASP A 290 -9.08 23.70 24.23
C ASP A 290 -10.58 23.40 23.91
N ILE A 291 -10.92 22.19 23.45
CA ILE A 291 -12.27 21.74 23.08
C ILE A 291 -12.92 20.94 24.21
N ASP A 292 -14.24 20.82 24.19
CA ASP A 292 -14.98 19.98 25.14
C ASP A 292 -15.02 18.52 24.63
N PRO A 293 -14.23 17.61 25.21
CA PRO A 293 -14.17 16.23 24.76
C PRO A 293 -15.48 15.47 24.98
N ALA A 294 -16.28 15.85 25.99
CA ALA A 294 -17.58 15.23 26.22
C ALA A 294 -18.58 15.65 25.14
N LEU A 295 -18.53 16.92 24.70
CA LEU A 295 -19.35 17.40 23.58
C LEU A 295 -18.93 16.79 22.24
N VAL A 296 -17.63 16.64 21.98
CA VAL A 296 -17.11 15.92 20.79
C VAL A 296 -17.65 14.50 20.76
N GLN A 297 -17.49 13.76 21.86
CA GLN A 297 -17.93 12.37 21.99
C GLN A 297 -19.46 12.26 21.82
N LYS A 298 -20.24 13.13 22.49
CA LYS A 298 -21.69 13.17 22.39
C LYS A 298 -22.17 13.46 20.97
N THR A 299 -21.55 14.44 20.31
CA THR A 299 -21.90 14.82 18.93
C THR A 299 -21.57 13.71 17.96
N CYS A 300 -20.39 13.10 18.09
CA CYS A 300 -19.96 11.98 17.27
C CYS A 300 -20.96 10.81 17.37
N CYS A 301 -21.23 10.33 18.59
CA CYS A 301 -22.15 9.21 18.81
C CYS A 301 -23.57 9.51 18.29
N GLY A 302 -24.04 10.75 18.47
CA GLY A 302 -25.37 11.17 18.03
C GLY A 302 -25.58 11.23 16.51
N HIS A 303 -24.49 11.17 15.72
CA HIS A 303 -24.56 11.27 14.26
C HIS A 303 -23.97 10.06 13.53
N LEU A 304 -23.61 8.97 14.21
CA LEU A 304 -23.05 7.77 13.56
C LEU A 304 -23.96 7.19 12.46
N ASP A 305 -25.27 7.35 12.59
CA ASP A 305 -26.26 6.83 11.63
C ASP A 305 -26.74 7.86 10.59
N SER A 306 -26.29 9.11 10.69
CA SER A 306 -26.73 10.19 9.81
C SER A 306 -25.62 10.54 8.83
N PRO A 307 -25.80 10.38 7.50
CA PRO A 307 -24.73 10.64 6.54
C PRO A 307 -24.25 12.10 6.64
N ILE A 308 -22.93 12.27 6.68
CA ILE A 308 -22.29 13.59 6.77
C ILE A 308 -21.52 13.86 5.48
N ASP A 309 -21.83 14.97 4.84
CA ASP A 309 -21.00 15.51 3.75
C ASP A 309 -19.90 16.40 4.34
N LEU A 310 -18.67 15.88 4.33
CA LEU A 310 -17.49 16.57 4.86
C LEU A 310 -17.22 17.91 4.17
N ALA A 311 -17.47 18.02 2.86
CA ALA A 311 -17.21 19.25 2.12
C ALA A 311 -18.20 20.36 2.53
N SER A 312 -19.49 20.00 2.61
CA SER A 312 -20.53 20.90 3.12
C SER A 312 -20.29 21.28 4.58
N LEU A 313 -19.89 20.32 5.44
CA LEU A 313 -19.56 20.57 6.84
C LEU A 313 -18.39 21.55 7.01
N GLN A 314 -17.29 21.33 6.27
CA GLN A 314 -16.13 22.24 6.28
C GLN A 314 -16.50 23.63 5.76
N HIS A 315 -17.37 23.71 4.77
CA HIS A 315 -17.87 24.99 4.27
C HIS A 315 -18.71 25.72 5.33
N GLU A 316 -19.66 25.03 5.96
CA GLU A 316 -20.53 25.57 7.01
C GLU A 316 -19.70 26.10 8.20
N TYR A 317 -18.71 25.34 8.66
CA TYR A 317 -17.90 25.69 9.84
C TYR A 317 -16.63 26.50 9.54
N ARG A 318 -16.40 26.94 8.29
CA ARG A 318 -15.14 27.60 7.88
C ARG A 318 -14.73 28.76 8.78
N ASN A 319 -15.69 29.62 9.15
CA ASN A 319 -15.43 30.77 10.02
C ASN A 319 -15.09 30.34 11.45
N VAL A 320 -15.79 29.31 11.98
CA VAL A 320 -15.52 28.75 13.30
C VAL A 320 -14.11 28.14 13.34
N ILE A 321 -13.75 27.35 12.32
CA ILE A 321 -12.43 26.73 12.19
C ILE A 321 -11.33 27.80 12.18
N SER A 322 -11.48 28.86 11.37
CA SER A 322 -10.49 29.95 11.29
C SER A 322 -10.33 30.71 12.61
N ARG A 323 -11.45 31.02 13.28
CA ARG A 323 -11.42 31.71 14.58
C ARG A 323 -10.83 30.82 15.68
N TYR A 324 -11.23 29.55 15.71
CA TYR A 324 -10.66 28.56 16.62
C TYR A 324 -9.14 28.47 16.46
N LYS A 325 -8.61 28.35 15.23
CA LYS A 325 -7.16 28.32 14.98
C LYS A 325 -6.46 29.54 15.58
N THR A 326 -7.04 30.73 15.41
CA THR A 326 -6.50 31.97 16.00
C THR A 326 -6.46 31.91 17.53
N ILE A 327 -7.55 31.47 18.16
CA ILE A 327 -7.65 31.32 19.62
C ILE A 327 -6.64 30.29 20.12
N HIS A 328 -6.59 29.13 19.49
CA HIS A 328 -5.72 28.02 19.85
C HIS A 328 -4.24 28.41 19.75
N ILE A 329 -3.81 29.03 18.64
CA ILE A 329 -2.43 29.55 18.48
C ILE A 329 -2.08 30.55 19.57
N ALA A 330 -2.99 31.48 19.91
CA ALA A 330 -2.74 32.46 20.95
C ALA A 330 -2.59 31.81 22.33
N ARG A 331 -3.48 30.87 22.69
CA ARG A 331 -3.43 30.12 23.95
C ARG A 331 -2.20 29.23 24.04
N GLN A 332 -1.86 28.53 22.96
CA GLN A 332 -0.66 27.69 22.89
C GLN A 332 0.60 28.53 23.05
N THR A 333 0.68 29.68 22.39
CA THR A 333 1.81 30.61 22.54
C THR A 333 1.99 31.05 24.00
N GLU A 334 0.90 31.31 24.72
CA GLU A 334 0.98 31.68 26.13
C GLU A 334 1.37 30.49 27.04
N ARG A 335 0.86 29.29 26.74
CA ARG A 335 1.29 28.04 27.40
C ARG A 335 2.79 27.81 27.22
N ASP A 336 3.30 27.93 26.00
CA ASP A 336 4.71 27.75 25.67
C ASP A 336 5.60 28.76 26.42
N LYS A 337 5.21 30.05 26.43
CA LYS A 337 5.92 31.10 27.17
C LYS A 337 5.96 30.81 28.67
N ARG A 338 4.84 30.37 29.25
CA ARG A 338 4.76 30.00 30.65
C ARG A 338 5.65 28.80 30.95
N PHE A 339 5.56 27.76 30.14
CA PHE A 339 6.41 26.57 30.25
C PHE A 339 7.89 26.96 30.26
N LEU A 340 8.34 27.80 29.33
CA LEU A 340 9.75 28.22 29.28
C LEU A 340 10.17 29.04 30.49
N LYS A 341 9.31 29.91 31.00
CA LYS A 341 9.60 30.67 32.22
C LYS A 341 9.76 29.74 33.43
N GLU A 342 8.92 28.73 33.55
CA GLU A 342 8.99 27.73 34.63
C GLU A 342 10.15 26.76 34.44
N ASN A 343 10.40 26.34 33.21
CA ASN A 343 11.48 25.43 32.86
C ASN A 343 12.85 26.07 33.10
N ALA A 344 13.01 27.37 32.82
CA ALA A 344 14.20 28.15 33.15
C ALA A 344 14.57 28.12 34.64
N ALA A 345 13.61 27.90 35.54
CA ALA A 345 13.84 27.81 36.98
C ALA A 345 14.21 26.40 37.47
N LYS A 346 14.11 25.37 36.60
CA LYS A 346 14.39 23.98 37.00
C LYS A 346 15.91 23.72 37.13
N PRO A 347 16.35 22.95 38.14
CA PRO A 347 17.74 22.53 38.23
C PRO A 347 18.20 21.78 36.98
N GLY A 348 19.40 22.09 36.48
CA GLY A 348 19.98 21.43 35.31
C GLY A 348 19.56 22.00 33.96
N VAL A 349 18.63 22.97 33.92
CA VAL A 349 18.30 23.74 32.72
C VAL A 349 19.32 24.87 32.55
N VAL A 350 19.92 24.96 31.37
CA VAL A 350 20.87 26.01 31.00
C VAL A 350 20.22 26.93 29.99
N ILE A 351 20.32 28.24 30.22
CA ILE A 351 19.80 29.28 29.34
C ILE A 351 20.97 29.91 28.59
N LEU A 352 20.92 29.87 27.27
CA LEU A 352 21.92 30.45 26.38
C LEU A 352 21.64 31.94 26.13
N GLY A 353 22.64 32.69 25.66
CA GLY A 353 22.53 34.14 25.43
C GLY A 353 21.52 34.50 24.34
N ASN A 354 21.23 33.57 23.43
CA ASN A 354 20.21 33.70 22.39
C ASN A 354 18.78 33.32 22.85
N GLY A 355 18.59 32.95 24.11
CA GLY A 355 17.28 32.60 24.69
C GLY A 355 16.89 31.13 24.55
N ILE A 356 17.72 30.29 23.90
CA ILE A 356 17.51 28.84 23.85
C ILE A 356 17.76 28.24 25.24
N GLN A 357 16.87 27.35 25.67
CA GLN A 357 17.05 26.58 26.90
C GLN A 357 17.44 25.15 26.55
N TYR A 358 18.31 24.53 27.32
CA TYR A 358 18.58 23.10 27.14
C TYR A 358 18.84 22.38 28.45
N THR A 359 18.57 21.08 28.43
CA THR A 359 19.05 20.13 29.45
C THR A 359 20.05 19.18 28.81
N VAL A 360 21.04 18.76 29.57
CA VAL A 360 22.02 17.75 29.16
C VAL A 360 22.03 16.60 30.15
N GLU A 361 21.96 15.39 29.62
CA GLU A 361 22.16 14.17 30.38
C GLU A 361 23.59 13.68 30.18
N LYS A 362 24.29 13.41 31.29
CA LYS A 362 25.67 12.92 31.29
C LYS A 362 25.68 11.40 31.31
N ASN A 363 26.58 10.79 30.55
CA ASN A 363 26.89 9.37 30.67
C ASN A 363 27.64 9.11 32.00
N PRO A 364 27.13 8.23 32.89
CA PRO A 364 27.81 7.89 34.15
C PRO A 364 29.19 7.26 33.95
N ALA A 365 29.43 6.61 32.81
CA ALA A 365 30.71 6.00 32.46
C ALA A 365 31.74 7.00 31.90
N GLY A 366 31.44 8.30 31.90
CA GLY A 366 32.36 9.35 31.45
C GLY A 366 32.47 9.53 29.92
N ARG A 367 31.78 8.70 29.13
CA ARG A 367 31.73 8.77 27.65
C ARG A 367 30.82 9.90 27.15
N ASN A 368 31.12 11.14 27.52
CA ASN A 368 30.36 12.32 27.09
C ASN A 368 31.03 12.94 25.85
N VAL A 369 30.26 13.16 24.79
CA VAL A 369 30.75 13.77 23.54
C VAL A 369 30.25 15.20 23.40
N PRO A 370 30.91 16.07 22.62
CA PRO A 370 30.36 17.39 22.30
C PRO A 370 29.09 17.26 21.44
N ILE A 371 28.17 18.23 21.53
CA ILE A 371 26.87 18.19 20.83
C ILE A 371 26.99 18.00 19.30
N ILE A 372 28.07 18.49 18.69
CA ILE A 372 28.32 18.35 17.24
C ILE A 372 28.43 16.89 16.78
N GLN A 373 28.73 15.96 17.70
CA GLN A 373 28.80 14.51 17.42
C GLN A 373 27.49 13.78 17.71
N ALA A 374 26.44 14.50 18.13
CA ALA A 374 25.15 13.91 18.41
C ALA A 374 24.26 13.89 17.16
N GLU A 375 23.34 12.94 17.12
CA GLU A 375 22.34 12.81 16.06
C GLU A 375 20.99 13.31 16.58
N LEU A 376 20.23 13.99 15.73
CA LEU A 376 18.87 14.39 16.05
C LEU A 376 17.95 13.16 16.03
N VAL A 377 17.41 12.78 17.19
CA VAL A 377 16.54 11.61 17.32
C VAL A 377 15.06 11.96 17.47
N LYS A 378 14.73 13.20 17.88
CA LYS A 378 13.33 13.58 18.12
C LYS A 378 13.08 15.08 17.93
N ARG A 379 11.93 15.43 17.32
CA ARG A 379 11.35 16.77 17.31
C ARG A 379 9.94 16.73 17.90
N THR A 380 9.64 17.59 18.87
CA THR A 380 8.29 17.72 19.45
C THR A 380 7.95 19.18 19.70
N SER A 381 6.68 19.53 19.69
CA SER A 381 6.20 20.76 20.36
C SER A 381 6.45 20.65 21.89
N ILE A 382 6.22 21.75 22.60
CA ILE A 382 6.28 21.77 24.07
C ILE A 382 5.16 20.93 24.71
N ASP A 383 3.96 20.91 24.12
CA ASP A 383 2.85 20.06 24.57
C ASP A 383 3.07 18.55 24.32
N GLY A 384 4.19 18.19 23.67
CA GLY A 384 4.55 16.80 23.42
C GLY A 384 3.97 16.21 22.14
N THR A 385 3.25 17.00 21.34
CA THR A 385 2.92 16.66 19.95
C THR A 385 4.21 16.37 19.19
N GLN A 386 4.40 15.11 18.82
CA GLN A 386 5.60 14.66 18.13
C GLN A 386 5.47 14.94 16.64
N LEU A 387 6.55 15.43 16.03
CA LEU A 387 6.66 15.44 14.58
C LEU A 387 7.21 14.11 14.09
N TYR A 388 6.46 13.52 13.17
CA TYR A 388 6.94 12.44 12.32
C TYR A 388 7.36 13.08 11.00
N TYR A 389 8.67 13.07 10.72
CA TYR A 389 9.21 13.59 9.47
C TYR A 389 8.72 12.73 8.30
N SER A 390 8.69 13.28 7.08
CA SER A 390 8.29 12.54 5.88
C SER A 390 9.53 12.14 5.07
N GLY A 391 9.62 10.87 4.74
CA GLY A 391 10.71 10.23 4.00
C GLY A 391 10.46 8.74 3.97
N LYS A 392 9.85 8.30 2.87
CA LYS A 392 9.22 6.99 2.69
C LYS A 392 8.20 6.69 3.80
N ILE A 393 7.01 7.24 3.58
CA ILE A 393 5.78 6.79 4.18
C ILE A 393 5.68 5.26 4.02
N THR A 394 5.86 4.50 5.09
CA THR A 394 5.10 3.27 5.26
C THR A 394 3.81 3.71 5.93
N GLN A 395 2.75 3.84 5.14
CA GLN A 395 1.48 4.41 5.58
C GLN A 395 0.81 3.37 6.49
N SER A 396 1.02 3.45 7.81
CA SER A 396 0.19 2.70 8.75
C SER A 396 -1.07 3.51 9.02
N PHE A 397 -2.16 3.14 8.35
CA PHE A 397 -3.48 3.66 8.65
C PHE A 397 -4.02 2.99 9.92
N ASN A 398 -4.64 3.75 10.82
CA ASN A 398 -5.46 3.17 11.88
C ASN A 398 -6.79 2.65 11.31
N SER A 399 -7.62 2.05 12.16
CA SER A 399 -8.95 1.55 11.78
C SER A 399 -9.87 2.63 11.19
N LEU A 400 -9.60 3.91 11.47
CA LEU A 400 -10.33 5.07 10.95
C LEU A 400 -9.78 5.60 9.62
N GLY A 401 -8.78 4.95 9.02
CA GLY A 401 -8.12 5.45 7.81
C GLY A 401 -7.30 6.73 8.05
N ARG A 402 -7.03 7.10 9.30
CA ARG A 402 -6.06 8.16 9.62
C ARG A 402 -4.66 7.58 9.62
N ILE A 403 -3.71 8.34 9.10
CA ILE A 403 -2.29 8.08 9.34
C ILE A 403 -2.09 8.06 10.86
N MET A 404 -1.71 6.91 11.44
CA MET A 404 -1.33 6.85 12.84
C MET A 404 -0.16 7.81 13.06
N PRO A 405 -0.25 8.77 14.00
CA PRO A 405 0.94 9.37 14.59
C PRO A 405 1.57 8.25 15.44
N GLY A 406 2.54 7.55 14.86
CA GLY A 406 3.09 6.31 15.40
C GLY A 406 3.94 5.49 14.43
N THR A 407 3.98 5.81 13.13
CA THR A 407 5.04 5.29 12.27
C THR A 407 6.36 5.86 12.73
N VAL A 408 7.24 4.98 13.22
CA VAL A 408 8.60 5.31 13.59
C VAL A 408 9.30 5.80 12.34
N PHE A 409 9.39 7.11 12.25
CA PHE A 409 10.29 7.74 11.33
C PHE A 409 11.68 7.63 11.93
N SER A 410 12.57 6.87 11.29
CA SER A 410 13.99 7.15 11.45
C SER A 410 14.26 8.39 10.60
N PRO A 411 14.45 9.60 11.18
CA PRO A 411 15.16 10.62 10.43
C PRO A 411 16.42 9.94 9.91
N GLY A 412 16.66 10.00 8.59
CA GLY A 412 17.98 9.63 8.09
C GLY A 412 18.98 10.36 8.99
N LYS A 413 19.92 9.64 9.60
CA LYS A 413 20.75 10.13 10.71
C LYS A 413 21.23 11.55 10.42
N VAL A 414 20.55 12.57 10.97
CA VAL A 414 20.92 13.97 10.78
C VAL A 414 21.79 14.33 11.97
N THR A 415 23.07 14.52 11.71
CA THR A 415 24.00 15.00 12.73
C THR A 415 23.62 16.42 13.17
N ALA A 416 23.99 16.81 14.38
CA ALA A 416 23.80 18.18 14.87
C ALA A 416 24.44 19.23 13.94
N GLU A 417 25.50 18.86 13.22
CA GLU A 417 26.15 19.70 12.23
C GLU A 417 25.30 19.87 10.97
N GLU A 418 24.77 18.78 10.40
CA GLU A 418 23.86 18.84 9.24
C GLU A 418 22.55 19.57 9.55
N TYR A 419 22.09 19.49 10.80
CA TYR A 419 20.92 20.24 11.28
C TYR A 419 21.19 21.76 11.45
N ASP A 420 22.45 22.20 11.30
CA ASP A 420 22.93 23.56 11.54
C ASP A 420 22.78 24.02 13.01
N MET A 421 23.02 23.12 13.97
CA MET A 421 23.17 23.54 15.37
C MET A 421 24.29 24.57 15.58
N PRO A 422 25.43 24.53 14.87
CA PRO A 422 26.44 25.59 14.95
C PRO A 422 25.89 26.98 14.57
N GLY A 423 25.13 27.11 13.48
CA GLY A 423 24.50 28.36 13.10
C GLY A 423 23.45 28.81 14.10
N LEU A 424 22.63 27.88 14.61
CA LEU A 424 21.56 28.16 15.57
C LEU A 424 22.09 28.64 16.94
N LEU A 425 23.14 27.98 17.44
CA LEU A 425 23.73 28.29 18.75
C LEU A 425 24.77 29.42 18.67
N GLY A 426 25.39 29.62 17.50
CA GLY A 426 26.43 30.63 17.31
C GLY A 426 27.57 30.49 18.31
N THR A 427 27.96 31.57 18.98
CA THR A 427 29.04 31.56 19.97
C THR A 427 28.72 30.78 21.24
N ASP A 428 27.43 30.49 21.50
CA ASP A 428 27.01 29.71 22.67
C ASP A 428 27.28 28.20 22.50
N ILE A 429 27.64 27.70 21.30
CA ILE A 429 27.93 26.28 21.10
C ILE A 429 29.08 25.79 21.99
N ALA A 430 30.09 26.63 22.21
CA ALA A 430 31.22 26.33 23.10
C ALA A 430 30.80 26.25 24.59
N ARG A 431 29.61 26.78 24.94
CA ARG A 431 29.03 26.73 26.28
C ARG A 431 28.11 25.53 26.48
N VAL A 432 27.78 24.80 25.40
CA VAL A 432 27.00 23.56 25.51
C VAL A 432 27.90 22.47 26.09
N ALA A 433 27.51 21.96 27.25
CA ALA A 433 28.28 20.91 27.91
C ALA A 433 28.20 19.59 27.13
N SER A 434 29.32 18.86 27.04
CA SER A 434 29.36 17.51 26.48
C SER A 434 28.43 16.56 27.23
N GLY A 435 27.81 15.61 26.58
CA GLY A 435 26.77 14.75 27.16
C GLY A 435 26.58 13.48 26.37
N ARG A 436 25.54 12.72 26.74
CA ARG A 436 24.99 11.63 25.91
C ARG A 436 23.65 11.98 25.27
N LYS A 437 22.91 12.91 25.88
CA LYS A 437 21.59 13.33 25.41
C LYS A 437 21.36 14.79 25.73
N TRP A 438 20.77 15.50 24.79
CA TRP A 438 20.42 16.91 24.94
C TRP A 438 18.98 17.12 24.52
N ILE A 439 18.27 18.00 25.24
CA ILE A 439 16.95 18.46 24.86
C ILE A 439 17.02 19.98 24.78
N PHE A 440 16.89 20.53 23.57
CA PHE A 440 16.89 21.97 23.31
C PHE A 440 15.47 22.47 23.09
N TYR A 441 15.07 23.52 23.79
CA TYR A 441 13.84 24.26 23.57
C TYR A 441 14.15 25.52 22.77
N ILE A 442 13.78 25.49 21.49
CA ILE A 442 14.21 26.45 20.47
C ILE A 442 12.99 27.27 20.02
N PRO A 443 13.06 28.62 20.03
CA PRO A 443 12.00 29.45 19.45
C PRO A 443 11.88 29.18 17.94
N PHE A 444 10.65 29.03 17.46
CA PHE A 444 10.39 28.65 16.06
C PHE A 444 11.04 29.62 15.07
N GLU A 445 10.98 30.92 15.36
CA GLU A 445 11.55 31.97 14.52
C GLU A 445 13.09 31.92 14.41
N ARG A 446 13.77 31.20 15.31
CA ARG A 446 15.24 31.05 15.31
C ARG A 446 15.74 29.94 14.40
N LEU A 447 14.88 29.00 14.00
CA LEU A 447 15.26 27.95 13.06
C LEU A 447 15.66 28.56 11.70
N SER A 448 16.55 27.86 10.98
CA SER A 448 16.92 28.23 9.61
C SER A 448 15.68 28.28 8.71
N GLU A 449 15.74 29.03 7.61
CA GLU A 449 14.59 29.16 6.71
C GLU A 449 14.11 27.80 6.17
N GLN A 450 15.06 26.93 5.82
CA GLN A 450 14.76 25.55 5.40
C GLN A 450 14.08 24.77 6.53
N ASN A 451 14.66 24.75 7.73
CA ASN A 451 14.05 24.04 8.87
C ASN A 451 12.65 24.58 9.19
N ARG A 452 12.43 25.91 9.15
CA ARG A 452 11.07 26.47 9.35
C ARG A 452 10.10 26.03 8.28
N LYS A 453 10.54 26.00 7.01
CA LYS A 453 9.72 25.52 5.90
C LYS A 453 9.37 24.05 6.10
N ASP A 454 10.35 23.20 6.36
CA ASP A 454 10.15 21.76 6.59
C ASP A 454 9.19 21.52 7.77
N MET A 455 9.30 22.33 8.82
CA MET A 455 8.40 22.26 9.97
C MET A 455 6.98 22.77 9.64
N LYS A 456 6.83 23.85 8.87
CA LYS A 456 5.51 24.33 8.41
C LYS A 456 4.81 23.32 7.53
N ASP A 457 5.55 22.73 6.59
CA ASP A 457 5.05 21.69 5.71
C ASP A 457 4.63 20.45 6.51
N ALA A 458 5.31 20.15 7.63
CA ALA A 458 4.97 19.03 8.51
C ALA A 458 3.82 19.33 9.50
N TRP A 459 3.55 20.60 9.81
CA TRP A 459 2.50 21.04 10.75
C TRP A 459 1.30 21.71 10.07
N ASP A 460 1.17 21.62 8.75
CA ASP A 460 0.11 22.29 7.98
C ASP A 460 -0.05 23.78 8.35
N ASP A 461 1.08 24.49 8.45
CA ASP A 461 1.22 25.88 8.89
C ASP A 461 0.89 26.18 10.37
N ASP A 462 0.41 25.22 11.16
CA ASP A 462 0.07 25.38 12.59
C ASP A 462 1.30 25.17 13.52
N CYS A 463 2.43 25.81 13.22
CA CYS A 463 3.67 25.64 13.99
C CYS A 463 3.59 26.23 15.41
N PRO A 464 4.10 25.54 16.45
CA PRO A 464 4.17 26.08 17.80
C PRO A 464 5.16 27.23 17.88
N ALA A 465 5.06 28.06 18.93
CA ALA A 465 6.01 29.16 19.15
C ALA A 465 7.42 28.62 19.49
N TYR A 466 7.50 27.42 20.06
CA TYR A 466 8.74 26.78 20.43
C TYR A 466 8.71 25.27 20.15
N ILE A 467 9.88 24.71 19.84
CA ILE A 467 10.05 23.28 19.54
C ILE A 467 11.13 22.69 20.44
N ALA A 468 10.89 21.50 20.95
CA ALA A 468 11.87 20.67 21.63
C ALA A 468 12.60 19.75 20.63
N HIS A 469 13.92 19.86 20.56
CA HIS A 469 14.79 18.99 19.77
C HIS A 469 15.61 18.10 20.70
N THR A 470 15.51 16.78 20.52
CA THR A 470 16.30 15.81 21.27
C THR A 470 17.44 15.28 20.41
N PHE A 471 18.66 15.44 20.89
CA PHE A 471 19.86 14.87 20.30
C PHE A 471 20.43 13.78 21.20
N GLU A 472 20.92 12.70 20.62
CA GLU A 472 21.57 11.60 21.34
C GLU A 472 22.92 11.27 20.68
N ALA A 473 23.91 10.95 21.51
CA ALA A 473 25.21 10.47 21.04
C ALA A 473 25.07 9.01 20.60
N ASP A 474 25.78 8.61 19.53
CA ASP A 474 25.79 7.22 19.09
C ASP A 474 26.58 6.36 20.10
N ASP A 475 25.86 5.53 20.87
CA ASP A 475 26.47 4.62 21.85
C ASP A 475 27.34 3.54 21.17
N ASN A 476 27.21 3.34 19.84
CA ASN A 476 27.96 2.35 19.07
C ASN A 476 29.28 2.86 18.50
N GLN A 477 29.72 4.10 18.79
CA GLN A 477 31.14 4.44 18.65
C GLN A 477 31.94 3.75 19.75
N SER A 478 32.03 2.42 19.66
CA SER A 478 33.22 1.70 20.09
C SER A 478 34.40 2.48 19.54
N LEU A 479 35.31 2.91 20.41
CA LEU A 479 36.66 3.26 19.97
C LEU A 479 37.14 2.03 19.20
N ALA A 480 37.05 2.07 17.87
CA ALA A 480 37.78 1.14 17.04
C ALA A 480 39.22 1.32 17.50
N ASP A 481 39.75 0.29 18.16
CA ASP A 481 41.16 0.16 18.42
C ASP A 481 41.84 0.48 17.10
N LYS A 482 42.66 1.52 17.07
CA LYS A 482 43.42 1.96 15.90
C LYS A 482 44.58 1.00 15.58
N ASP A 483 44.37 -0.29 15.79
CA ASP A 483 45.34 -1.37 15.62
C ASP A 483 44.95 -2.37 14.52
N GLU A 484 43.90 -2.11 13.73
CA GLU A 484 43.59 -2.90 12.53
C GLU A 484 44.27 -2.33 11.28
N ASP A 485 45.61 -2.35 11.27
CA ASP A 485 46.44 -2.21 10.06
C ASP A 485 46.98 -3.58 9.59
N ILE A 486 46.40 -4.70 10.07
CA ILE A 486 46.81 -6.06 9.68
C ILE A 486 45.58 -6.96 9.62
N GLU A 487 44.90 -7.02 8.47
CA GLU A 487 44.71 -8.26 7.69
C GLU A 487 44.01 -7.99 6.35
N ASP A 488 44.73 -8.35 5.29
CA ASP A 488 44.37 -8.37 3.88
C ASP A 488 43.25 -9.39 3.56
N ASP A 489 42.53 -9.13 2.46
CA ASP A 489 41.89 -10.09 1.54
C ASP A 489 40.57 -10.81 1.90
N ALA A 490 39.80 -10.39 2.90
CA ALA A 490 38.40 -10.81 3.01
C ALA A 490 37.50 -9.95 2.10
N THR A 491 37.07 -10.52 0.97
CA THR A 491 36.03 -9.92 0.11
C THR A 491 34.80 -9.56 0.95
N ALA A 492 34.43 -8.29 0.94
CA ALA A 492 33.28 -7.79 1.68
C ALA A 492 32.04 -8.64 1.39
N LYS A 493 31.37 -9.11 2.45
CA LYS A 493 30.03 -9.68 2.35
C LYS A 493 29.16 -8.69 1.57
N PRO A 494 28.42 -9.14 0.53
CA PRO A 494 27.56 -8.25 -0.23
C PRO A 494 26.52 -7.65 0.72
N ASP A 495 26.35 -6.34 0.60
CA ASP A 495 25.47 -5.50 1.39
C ASP A 495 24.02 -6.06 1.32
N GLU A 496 23.40 -6.36 2.46
CA GLU A 496 22.03 -6.93 2.53
C GLU A 496 20.96 -5.98 1.93
N LYS A 497 21.34 -4.77 1.54
CA LYS A 497 20.47 -3.70 1.06
C LYS A 497 20.09 -3.77 -0.43
N GLU A 498 20.67 -4.66 -1.22
CA GLU A 498 20.23 -4.88 -2.63
C GLU A 498 19.09 -5.90 -2.79
N ASN A 499 18.56 -6.47 -1.70
CA ASN A 499 17.53 -7.51 -1.75
C ASN A 499 16.07 -7.03 -1.92
N PHE A 500 15.85 -5.79 -2.38
CA PHE A 500 14.50 -5.23 -2.46
C PHE A 500 13.71 -5.60 -3.74
N LEU A 501 14.31 -6.33 -4.69
CA LEU A 501 13.69 -6.70 -5.97
C LEU A 501 13.10 -8.13 -6.01
N TRP A 502 13.12 -8.89 -4.90
CA TRP A 502 12.95 -10.35 -4.96
C TRP A 502 11.98 -10.98 -3.97
N ASP A 503 10.80 -10.40 -3.75
CA ASP A 503 9.72 -11.06 -2.99
C ASP A 503 8.91 -12.04 -3.88
N LYS A 504 9.59 -12.79 -4.77
CA LYS A 504 9.01 -13.98 -5.40
C LYS A 504 9.19 -15.13 -4.41
N ASP A 505 8.12 -15.89 -4.16
CA ASP A 505 8.23 -17.18 -3.47
C ASP A 505 9.17 -18.08 -4.30
N ARG A 506 10.40 -18.23 -3.81
CA ARG A 506 11.48 -19.03 -4.41
C ARG A 506 11.60 -20.41 -3.78
N THR A 507 10.55 -20.89 -3.11
CA THR A 507 10.51 -22.29 -2.68
C THR A 507 10.61 -23.21 -3.88
N ALA A 508 11.21 -24.39 -3.66
CA ALA A 508 11.30 -25.42 -4.69
C ALA A 508 9.91 -25.78 -5.26
N GLU A 509 8.85 -25.78 -4.42
CA GLU A 509 7.48 -26.02 -4.89
C GLU A 509 6.92 -24.88 -5.76
N SER A 510 7.27 -23.63 -5.50
CA SER A 510 6.87 -22.49 -6.32
C SER A 510 7.54 -22.53 -7.70
N MET A 511 8.86 -22.72 -7.72
CA MET A 511 9.63 -22.81 -8.96
C MET A 511 9.21 -24.01 -9.83
N ALA A 512 8.97 -25.17 -9.21
CA ALA A 512 8.48 -26.35 -9.93
C ALA A 512 7.07 -26.14 -10.52
N ARG A 513 6.21 -25.37 -9.85
CA ARG A 513 4.88 -25.00 -10.39
C ARG A 513 4.99 -24.05 -11.57
N ASP A 514 5.84 -23.03 -11.48
CA ASP A 514 6.06 -22.07 -12.56
C ASP A 514 6.68 -22.74 -13.80
N GLU A 515 7.63 -23.64 -13.59
CA GLU A 515 8.23 -24.47 -14.64
C GLU A 515 7.21 -25.42 -15.28
N ALA A 516 6.39 -26.12 -14.48
CA ALA A 516 5.33 -26.98 -15.00
C ALA A 516 4.28 -26.18 -15.80
N LEU A 517 3.95 -24.97 -15.34
CA LEU A 517 3.04 -24.07 -16.06
C LEU A 517 3.67 -23.61 -17.38
N PHE A 518 4.94 -23.21 -17.37
CA PHE A 518 5.66 -22.81 -18.56
C PHE A 518 5.74 -23.95 -19.59
N LEU A 519 6.10 -25.17 -19.19
CA LEU A 519 6.15 -26.32 -20.08
C LEU A 519 4.78 -26.66 -20.66
N ARG A 520 3.72 -26.52 -19.85
CA ARG A 520 2.34 -26.69 -20.31
C ARG A 520 1.94 -25.60 -21.31
N LEU A 521 2.31 -24.34 -21.08
CA LEU A 521 2.09 -23.23 -22.01
C LEU A 521 2.88 -23.46 -23.31
N ASN A 522 4.15 -23.85 -23.21
CA ASN A 522 5.00 -24.17 -24.36
C ASN A 522 4.38 -25.30 -25.18
N ALA A 523 3.93 -26.39 -24.57
CA ALA A 523 3.25 -27.49 -25.26
C ALA A 523 1.93 -27.09 -25.95
N MET A 524 1.30 -25.99 -25.52
CA MET A 524 0.09 -25.44 -26.14
C MET A 524 0.38 -24.42 -27.24
N THR A 525 1.62 -23.92 -27.34
CA THR A 525 2.02 -22.97 -28.39
C THR A 525 2.04 -23.69 -29.73
N PRO A 526 1.21 -23.29 -30.71
CA PRO A 526 1.32 -23.83 -32.06
C PRO A 526 2.72 -23.49 -32.58
N ASN A 527 3.43 -24.50 -33.12
CA ASN A 527 4.80 -24.44 -33.66
C ASN A 527 5.95 -24.72 -32.69
N VAL A 528 5.74 -25.35 -31.52
CA VAL A 528 6.87 -25.93 -30.78
C VAL A 528 7.43 -27.13 -31.56
N THR A 529 8.71 -27.04 -31.87
CA THR A 529 9.47 -28.10 -32.52
C THR A 529 10.51 -28.66 -31.56
N VAL A 530 10.64 -29.98 -31.52
CA VAL A 530 11.65 -30.66 -30.70
C VAL A 530 12.80 -31.05 -31.62
N LEU A 531 13.99 -30.51 -31.34
CA LEU A 531 15.22 -30.89 -32.03
C LEU A 531 15.64 -32.32 -31.65
N PRO A 532 16.38 -33.04 -32.51
CA PRO A 532 16.82 -34.41 -32.24
C PRO A 532 17.59 -34.62 -30.92
N ASN A 533 18.22 -33.58 -30.37
CA ASN A 533 18.89 -33.61 -29.06
C ASN A 533 17.95 -33.32 -27.87
N GLY A 534 16.65 -33.16 -28.10
CA GLY A 534 15.65 -32.93 -27.06
C GLY A 534 15.40 -31.46 -26.71
N ILE A 535 16.12 -30.52 -27.34
CA ILE A 535 15.86 -29.08 -27.18
C ILE A 535 14.52 -28.73 -27.82
N GLN A 536 13.67 -28.01 -27.09
CA GLN A 536 12.42 -27.50 -27.63
C GLN A 536 12.64 -26.07 -28.07
N TYR A 537 12.10 -25.70 -29.23
CA TYR A 537 12.07 -24.31 -29.64
C TYR A 537 10.73 -23.90 -30.22
N SER A 538 10.43 -22.62 -30.06
CA SER A 538 9.36 -21.92 -30.78
C SER A 538 9.92 -20.66 -31.41
N CYS A 539 9.24 -20.14 -32.42
CA CYS A 539 9.66 -18.93 -33.10
C CYS A 539 8.45 -18.02 -33.39
N ILE A 540 8.68 -16.72 -33.35
CA ILE A 540 7.69 -15.70 -33.72
C ILE A 540 8.09 -15.14 -35.08
N THR A 541 7.21 -15.30 -36.06
CA THR A 541 7.36 -14.67 -37.38
C THR A 541 6.70 -13.30 -37.38
N ASP A 542 7.38 -12.31 -37.96
CA ASP A 542 6.80 -11.02 -38.28
C ASP A 542 5.85 -11.15 -39.48
N PRO A 543 4.56 -10.79 -39.37
CA PRO A 543 3.62 -10.84 -40.49
C PRO A 543 3.98 -9.89 -41.63
N ASP A 544 4.76 -8.84 -41.35
CA ASP A 544 5.21 -7.87 -42.35
C ASP A 544 6.43 -8.35 -43.17
N GLY A 545 6.89 -9.59 -42.92
CA GLY A 545 7.99 -10.20 -43.66
C GLY A 545 9.38 -9.83 -43.14
N ASN A 546 9.49 -9.12 -42.02
CA ASN A 546 10.76 -8.78 -41.37
C ASN A 546 11.34 -9.97 -40.58
N ASN A 547 11.40 -11.14 -41.20
CA ASN A 547 11.97 -12.36 -40.65
C ASN A 547 13.42 -12.48 -41.11
N GLY A 548 14.32 -12.82 -40.19
CA GLY A 548 15.73 -13.03 -40.51
C GLY A 548 16.16 -14.46 -40.28
N SER A 549 17.34 -14.79 -40.77
CA SER A 549 17.98 -16.05 -40.40
C SER A 549 18.53 -15.91 -38.98
N ILE A 550 18.38 -16.96 -38.15
CA ILE A 550 19.00 -17.01 -36.81
C ILE A 550 20.52 -16.76 -36.86
N LYS A 551 21.17 -17.00 -38.01
CA LYS A 551 22.59 -16.69 -38.27
C LYS A 551 22.92 -15.19 -38.22
N GLN A 552 21.92 -14.33 -38.26
CA GLN A 552 22.04 -12.87 -38.22
C GLN A 552 21.77 -12.30 -36.82
N VAL A 553 21.53 -13.15 -35.81
CA VAL A 553 21.29 -12.70 -34.44
C VAL A 553 22.61 -12.26 -33.81
N GLY A 554 22.59 -11.07 -33.21
CA GLY A 554 23.77 -10.46 -32.58
C GLY A 554 24.02 -10.90 -31.14
N ILE A 555 22.98 -11.29 -30.39
CA ILE A 555 23.07 -11.67 -28.97
C ILE A 555 22.03 -12.75 -28.64
N MET A 556 22.42 -13.73 -27.83
CA MET A 556 21.55 -14.75 -27.25
C MET A 556 21.47 -14.53 -25.74
N SER A 557 20.28 -14.25 -25.21
CA SER A 557 20.09 -13.90 -23.80
C SER A 557 19.53 -15.09 -23.01
N PRO A 558 20.27 -15.63 -22.01
CA PRO A 558 19.76 -16.67 -21.12
C PRO A 558 18.83 -16.08 -20.04
N TYR A 559 17.74 -16.79 -19.79
CA TYR A 559 16.77 -16.54 -18.74
C TYR A 559 16.41 -17.84 -18.03
N THR A 560 16.09 -17.73 -16.75
CA THR A 560 15.31 -18.77 -16.07
C THR A 560 13.89 -18.79 -16.64
N LEU A 561 13.16 -19.90 -16.50
CA LEU A 561 11.76 -19.96 -16.87
C LEU A 561 10.87 -18.98 -16.08
N ALA A 562 11.35 -18.50 -14.93
CA ALA A 562 10.71 -17.47 -14.11
C ALA A 562 11.00 -16.02 -14.59
N GLY A 563 11.75 -15.85 -15.69
CA GLY A 563 12.08 -14.55 -16.28
C GLY A 563 13.28 -13.84 -15.65
N ASP A 564 13.97 -14.47 -14.70
CA ASP A 564 15.17 -13.90 -14.09
C ASP A 564 16.31 -14.02 -15.11
N SER A 565 16.89 -12.87 -15.47
CA SER A 565 17.94 -12.81 -16.47
C SER A 565 19.30 -13.15 -15.87
N PHE A 566 20.10 -13.92 -16.60
CA PHE A 566 21.47 -14.28 -16.23
C PHE A 566 22.50 -13.20 -16.65
N LEU A 567 22.10 -11.92 -16.65
CA LEU A 567 22.73 -10.74 -17.29
C LEU A 567 24.22 -10.45 -17.02
N SER A 568 24.97 -11.30 -16.30
CA SER A 568 26.39 -11.05 -15.99
C SER A 568 27.31 -12.27 -16.08
N HIS A 569 26.91 -13.40 -16.68
CA HIS A 569 27.76 -14.61 -16.68
C HIS A 569 28.25 -15.05 -18.07
N ILE A 570 29.58 -14.92 -18.23
CA ILE A 570 30.41 -15.14 -19.42
C ILE A 570 30.40 -16.60 -19.88
N HIS A 571 29.96 -17.54 -19.03
CA HIS A 571 29.99 -18.98 -19.32
C HIS A 571 28.80 -19.48 -20.16
N LEU A 572 27.65 -18.78 -20.13
CA LEU A 572 26.47 -19.11 -20.95
C LEU A 572 26.37 -18.26 -22.23
N ASP A 573 27.22 -17.23 -22.36
CA ASP A 573 27.35 -16.40 -23.56
C ASP A 573 28.46 -16.96 -24.45
N HIS A 574 28.15 -18.05 -25.15
CA HIS A 574 29.11 -18.70 -26.04
C HIS A 574 29.33 -17.86 -27.30
N GLN A 575 30.43 -17.11 -27.33
CA GLN A 575 31.00 -16.58 -28.56
C GLN A 575 31.70 -17.73 -29.32
N ASN A 576 30.95 -18.45 -30.15
CA ASN A 576 31.55 -19.43 -31.04
C ASN A 576 32.08 -18.73 -32.31
N THR A 577 33.27 -19.12 -32.76
CA THR A 577 33.78 -18.71 -34.07
C THR A 577 33.69 -19.90 -34.99
N ARG A 578 32.92 -19.78 -36.07
CA ARG A 578 32.85 -20.81 -37.11
C ARG A 578 34.22 -21.07 -37.74
N ALA A 579 34.36 -22.22 -38.40
CA ALA A 579 35.53 -22.52 -39.23
C ALA A 579 35.84 -21.48 -40.33
N ASP A 580 34.86 -20.65 -40.72
CA ASP A 580 35.01 -19.54 -41.67
C ASP A 580 35.44 -18.20 -41.02
N GLY A 581 35.66 -18.18 -39.70
CA GLY A 581 36.11 -17.00 -38.95
C GLY A 581 34.99 -16.05 -38.50
N LYS A 582 33.71 -16.33 -38.82
CA LYS A 582 32.59 -15.51 -38.33
C LYS A 582 32.22 -15.85 -36.89
N ARG A 583 32.06 -14.82 -36.06
CA ARG A 583 31.50 -14.94 -34.71
C ARG A 583 30.00 -15.21 -34.81
N ILE A 584 29.55 -16.26 -34.14
CA ILE A 584 28.13 -16.58 -33.95
C ILE A 584 27.86 -16.62 -32.45
N TYR A 585 26.76 -15.98 -32.06
CA TYR A 585 26.24 -15.98 -30.69
C TYR A 585 25.12 -17.01 -30.57
N THR A 586 25.44 -18.30 -30.71
CA THR A 586 24.49 -19.40 -30.56
C THR A 586 25.06 -20.49 -29.68
N HIS A 587 24.22 -21.08 -28.83
CA HIS A 587 24.62 -22.18 -27.94
C HIS A 587 25.13 -23.39 -28.74
N PRO A 588 26.22 -24.08 -28.31
CA PRO A 588 26.79 -25.22 -29.02
C PRO A 588 25.80 -26.35 -29.32
N LEU A 589 24.80 -26.53 -28.46
CA LEU A 589 23.74 -27.53 -28.66
C LEU A 589 22.72 -27.16 -29.76
N ILE A 590 22.63 -25.89 -30.15
CA ILE A 590 21.73 -25.41 -31.21
C ILE A 590 22.47 -25.35 -32.55
N GLU A 591 23.78 -25.08 -32.53
CA GLU A 591 24.61 -24.88 -33.71
C GLU A 591 24.44 -25.95 -34.81
N PRO A 592 24.36 -27.26 -34.52
CA PRO A 592 24.16 -28.29 -35.54
C PRO A 592 22.84 -28.16 -36.33
N TYR A 593 21.87 -27.45 -35.78
CA TYR A 593 20.52 -27.31 -36.33
C TYR A 593 20.27 -25.95 -36.97
N ILE A 594 21.22 -25.02 -36.88
CA ILE A 594 21.04 -23.62 -37.27
C ILE A 594 20.62 -23.43 -38.74
N ASP A 595 21.05 -24.35 -39.62
CA ASP A 595 20.70 -24.35 -41.04
C ASP A 595 19.28 -24.86 -41.34
N THR A 596 18.65 -25.53 -40.37
CA THR A 596 17.32 -26.14 -40.49
C THR A 596 16.22 -25.34 -39.80
N LEU A 597 16.59 -24.30 -39.05
CA LEU A 597 15.64 -23.44 -38.35
C LEU A 597 14.94 -22.48 -39.32
N PRO A 598 13.63 -22.21 -39.15
CA PRO A 598 12.90 -21.28 -39.99
C PRO A 598 13.40 -19.84 -39.78
N GLU A 599 13.22 -19.01 -40.81
CA GLU A 599 13.37 -17.56 -40.68
C GLU A 599 12.29 -17.03 -39.74
N ALA A 600 12.69 -16.20 -38.78
CA ALA A 600 11.79 -15.64 -37.78
C ALA A 600 12.33 -14.30 -37.27
N LYS A 601 11.50 -13.57 -36.54
CA LYS A 601 11.89 -12.35 -35.82
C LYS A 601 12.51 -12.70 -34.47
N LYS A 602 11.96 -13.72 -33.79
CA LYS A 602 12.41 -14.20 -32.48
C LYS A 602 12.40 -15.72 -32.41
N TRP A 603 13.37 -16.27 -31.67
CA TRP A 603 13.38 -17.67 -31.27
C TRP A 603 13.47 -17.80 -29.76
N PHE A 604 12.80 -18.82 -29.24
CA PHE A 604 12.80 -19.21 -27.84
C PHE A 604 13.28 -20.65 -27.77
N PHE A 605 14.41 -20.90 -27.11
CA PHE A 605 14.96 -22.24 -26.92
C PHE A 605 14.87 -22.64 -25.47
N CYS A 606 14.22 -23.77 -25.20
CA CYS A 606 14.19 -24.39 -23.88
C CYS A 606 15.18 -25.55 -23.88
N ILE A 607 16.32 -25.34 -23.22
CA ILE A 607 17.38 -26.33 -23.10
C ILE A 607 17.22 -27.05 -21.76
N PRO A 608 16.99 -28.39 -21.74
CA PRO A 608 17.02 -29.16 -20.51
C PRO A 608 18.36 -28.97 -19.79
N ALA A 609 18.32 -28.72 -18.48
CA ALA A 609 19.53 -28.54 -17.67
C ALA A 609 20.44 -29.78 -17.70
N SER A 610 19.86 -30.98 -17.90
CA SER A 610 20.62 -32.22 -18.10
C SER A 610 21.52 -32.23 -19.35
N LEU A 611 21.34 -31.28 -20.27
CA LEU A 611 22.19 -31.11 -21.46
C LEU A 611 23.26 -30.02 -21.26
N LEU A 612 23.19 -29.25 -20.18
CA LEU A 612 24.15 -28.20 -19.86
C LEU A 612 25.34 -28.77 -19.08
N ASP A 613 26.43 -28.01 -19.00
CA ASP A 613 27.55 -28.37 -18.13
C ASP A 613 27.05 -28.39 -16.67
N PRO A 614 27.24 -29.49 -15.92
CA PRO A 614 26.86 -29.56 -14.52
C PRO A 614 27.42 -28.41 -13.68
N ALA A 615 28.61 -27.88 -14.01
CA ALA A 615 29.19 -26.75 -13.27
C ALA A 615 28.35 -25.45 -13.40
N ASP A 616 27.72 -25.22 -14.56
CA ASP A 616 26.85 -24.06 -14.77
C ASP A 616 25.51 -24.21 -14.04
N VAL A 617 25.02 -25.44 -13.91
CA VAL A 617 23.78 -25.77 -13.20
C VAL A 617 23.99 -25.73 -11.68
N ASP A 618 25.06 -26.35 -11.17
CA ASP A 618 25.38 -26.44 -9.74
C ASP A 618 25.54 -25.06 -9.10
N TRP A 619 26.12 -24.10 -9.82
CA TRP A 619 26.23 -22.71 -9.36
C TRP A 619 24.84 -22.09 -9.11
N TYR A 620 23.89 -22.33 -10.01
CA TYR A 620 22.52 -21.82 -9.87
C TYR A 620 21.82 -22.45 -8.66
N GLU A 621 21.95 -23.77 -8.50
CA GLU A 621 21.36 -24.50 -7.38
C GLU A 621 21.90 -24.00 -6.03
N GLN A 622 23.20 -23.72 -5.93
CA GLN A 622 23.82 -23.19 -4.71
C GLN A 622 23.30 -21.79 -4.33
N ARG A 623 22.96 -20.96 -5.32
CA ARG A 623 22.52 -19.58 -5.10
C ARG A 623 21.03 -19.46 -4.83
N ILE A 624 20.21 -20.25 -5.53
CA ILE A 624 18.75 -20.16 -5.46
C ILE A 624 18.15 -21.22 -4.52
N GLY A 625 18.89 -22.30 -4.22
CA GLY A 625 18.46 -23.35 -3.32
C GLY A 625 17.49 -24.36 -3.95
N ALA A 626 17.36 -24.36 -5.28
CA ALA A 626 16.48 -25.27 -6.02
C ALA A 626 17.12 -25.73 -7.34
N PRO A 627 16.91 -26.99 -7.76
CA PRO A 627 17.39 -27.52 -9.02
C PRO A 627 16.68 -26.88 -10.21
N LEU A 628 17.44 -26.61 -11.27
CA LEU A 628 16.90 -26.08 -12.52
C LEU A 628 16.63 -27.24 -13.47
N ASN A 629 15.43 -27.37 -14.05
CA ASN A 629 15.19 -28.40 -15.07
C ASN A 629 15.36 -27.87 -16.50
N TYR A 630 15.18 -26.56 -16.74
CA TYR A 630 15.36 -25.93 -18.05
C TYR A 630 15.94 -24.51 -17.99
N VAL A 631 16.71 -24.13 -19.01
CA VAL A 631 17.10 -22.74 -19.30
C VAL A 631 16.38 -22.26 -20.56
N LEU A 632 15.79 -21.06 -20.49
CA LEU A 632 15.19 -20.40 -21.65
C LEU A 632 16.20 -19.43 -22.27
N TYR A 633 16.47 -19.59 -23.56
CA TYR A 633 17.24 -18.62 -24.32
C TYR A 633 16.36 -17.90 -25.32
N ILE A 634 16.51 -16.58 -25.37
CA ILE A 634 15.79 -15.72 -26.30
C ILE A 634 16.80 -15.13 -27.29
N LEU A 635 16.47 -15.27 -28.58
CA LEU A 635 17.23 -14.71 -29.69
C LEU A 635 16.30 -13.81 -30.51
N GLU A 636 16.74 -12.59 -30.82
CA GLU A 636 16.00 -11.63 -31.63
C GLU A 636 16.88 -11.17 -32.80
N THR A 637 16.33 -11.18 -34.01
CA THR A 637 17.03 -10.64 -35.18
C THR A 637 17.22 -9.14 -35.01
N ASP A 638 18.46 -8.68 -35.17
CA ASP A 638 18.79 -7.27 -34.96
C ASP A 638 18.06 -6.39 -36.00
N LYS A 639 17.46 -5.26 -35.58
CA LYS A 639 16.58 -4.41 -36.41
C LYS A 639 17.30 -3.69 -37.58
N LYS A 640 18.59 -3.98 -37.83
CA LYS A 640 19.51 -3.13 -38.60
C LYS A 640 20.11 -3.73 -39.86
N HIS A 641 19.49 -4.73 -40.46
CA HIS A 641 19.87 -5.18 -41.80
C HIS A 641 18.75 -5.06 -42.82
#